data_AF-A0A3S3NVU0-F1
#
_entry.id   AF-A0A3S3NVU0-F1
#
_cell.length_a   1.000
_cell.length_b   1.000
_cell.length_c   1.000
_cell.angle_alpha   90.00
_cell.angle_beta   90.00
_cell.angle_gamma   90.00
#
_symmetry.space_group_name_H-M   'P 1'
#
loop_
_entity.id
_entity.type
_entity.pdbx_description
1 polymer ?
#
loop_
_entity_poly.entity_id
_entity_poly.type
_entity_poly.pdbx_seq_one_letter_code
_entity_poly.pdbx_strand_id
1 'polypeptide(L)'
;MVISNKHYPEGQTHVIPLLFLALPGLDPNDIKKCMITFQFISTFVSLIPLVDCSSAVEFRKDLAQTEYDVCLATSQWEDFVFQFIERCFLLIENSSFEHRPERRESEAFRINSEEGMTELGLTSSFNSILNQCSPQIFERALDKVYCYLSNRIFEEKVSGKFAANICRCFTKVNPELTLKKFWPHFSKQVLHLTESDDVLHEDHLDQQLVFNLLVLSEIVRCDGHHLLNYKDSIVQVLRRTLLLKSRYGYSLACSLLHYTLKSLAFLYPLDYRSIPQSWIELSNFSRDLPIHYWGKAGDNKTLNIKWHEPSDDEIHFAQLLLDEFLLQTLKSLEEWVAGNKQMCKEELTKSLTIIFDCLSGVSSALPMWKMEKYDLPESCDPRLQKYKSMVPSTDYSLVIKETGMKPVNFSSGENIRKSVSLTMRAVCKHIQEHYEDDTKALNLVIKIIHTTLFSWGVSSSDLDTRWKTYHLVKKATENKLDKSKRHIRVTLIDRVMLQHELRLKNLVKGNFTTLHAELLQDILALSVSHYSGVRMAAQDTLFTFFKNFNCSHFLVLPKICEILSKNNESTHEELKGALHILLGKKEISMISIPEWDLLNELWLALVNSQYSEKASIITLMSKINETVQKDADGHWVNHFISKSCKETAKKAWSEGIKPLCECPSNEQIKESEEICEKRNEINLDNYNRLVKGLSRVIDDRQLHWRKIHLAFDFLCLIIRGDVRFPKEGVQTIVKNLNSE
;
A
#
# COMPACT_ATOMS: atom_id res chain seq x y z
N MET A 1 -35.00 -14.50 -8.23
CA MET A 1 -34.41 -15.85 -8.11
C MET A 1 -34.07 -16.15 -6.67
N VAL A 2 -33.07 -15.49 -6.06
CA VAL A 2 -32.66 -15.83 -4.68
C VAL A 2 -33.66 -15.37 -3.59
N ILE A 3 -34.39 -14.27 -3.82
CA ILE A 3 -35.45 -13.78 -2.93
C ILE A 3 -36.80 -14.39 -3.37
N SER A 4 -37.51 -15.04 -2.46
CA SER A 4 -38.90 -15.45 -2.67
C SER A 4 -39.81 -14.22 -2.75
N ASN A 5 -40.66 -14.15 -3.78
CA ASN A 5 -41.64 -13.09 -3.96
C ASN A 5 -42.96 -13.70 -4.46
N LYS A 6 -44.09 -13.09 -4.07
CA LYS A 6 -45.44 -13.45 -4.52
C LYS A 6 -45.57 -13.64 -6.04
N HIS A 7 -44.82 -12.88 -6.84
CA HIS A 7 -44.88 -12.95 -8.30
C HIS A 7 -43.98 -14.01 -8.93
N TYR A 8 -43.00 -14.55 -8.20
CA TYR A 8 -42.12 -15.61 -8.67
C TYR A 8 -41.61 -16.45 -7.48
N PRO A 9 -42.49 -17.26 -6.86
CA PRO A 9 -42.17 -18.02 -5.65
C PRO A 9 -41.21 -19.19 -5.92
N GLU A 10 -41.24 -19.75 -7.13
CA GLU A 10 -40.38 -20.87 -7.53
C GLU A 10 -38.90 -20.50 -7.65
N GLY A 11 -38.55 -19.21 -7.66
CA GLY A 11 -37.18 -18.76 -7.96
C GLY A 11 -36.09 -19.39 -7.07
N GLN A 12 -36.39 -19.67 -5.80
CA GLN A 12 -35.44 -20.28 -4.87
C GLN A 12 -35.18 -21.76 -5.18
N THR A 13 -36.17 -22.47 -5.72
CA THR A 13 -36.07 -23.91 -6.04
C THR A 13 -34.99 -24.22 -7.07
N HIS A 14 -34.66 -23.25 -7.94
CA HIS A 14 -33.66 -23.42 -8.98
C HIS A 14 -32.21 -23.22 -8.51
N VAL A 15 -32.01 -22.62 -7.33
CA VAL A 15 -30.68 -22.17 -6.90
C VAL A 15 -29.73 -23.35 -6.67
N ILE A 16 -30.13 -24.32 -5.85
CA ILE A 16 -29.30 -25.50 -5.53
C ILE A 16 -29.01 -26.32 -6.80
N PRO A 17 -30.02 -26.68 -7.64
CA PRO A 17 -29.76 -27.37 -8.90
C PRO A 17 -28.79 -26.64 -9.83
N LEU A 18 -28.93 -25.31 -9.97
CA LEU A 18 -28.02 -24.51 -10.81
C LEU A 18 -26.59 -24.50 -10.28
N LEU A 19 -26.41 -24.46 -8.96
CA LEU A 19 -25.08 -24.53 -8.33
C LEU A 19 -24.39 -25.87 -8.63
N PHE A 20 -25.12 -27.00 -8.51
CA PHE A 20 -24.58 -28.32 -8.87
C PHE A 20 -24.26 -28.43 -10.38
N LEU A 21 -25.16 -27.94 -11.24
CA LEU A 21 -24.93 -27.95 -12.70
C LEU A 21 -23.75 -27.09 -13.14
N ALA A 22 -23.38 -26.09 -12.33
CA ALA A 22 -22.23 -25.23 -12.60
C ALA A 22 -20.89 -25.87 -12.20
N LEU A 23 -20.85 -26.81 -11.25
CA LEU A 23 -19.60 -27.41 -10.74
C LEU A 23 -18.66 -27.99 -11.82
N PRO A 24 -19.15 -28.68 -12.88
CA PRO A 24 -18.30 -29.14 -13.97
C PRO A 24 -17.63 -28.02 -14.78
N GLY A 25 -18.03 -26.77 -14.58
CA GLY A 25 -17.35 -25.60 -15.14
C GLY A 25 -16.02 -25.26 -14.47
N LEU A 26 -15.74 -25.81 -13.29
CA LEU A 26 -14.44 -25.76 -12.62
C LEU A 26 -13.47 -26.75 -13.29
N ASP A 27 -13.00 -26.37 -14.48
CA ASP A 27 -12.22 -27.21 -15.38
C ASP A 27 -10.81 -26.60 -15.58
N PRO A 28 -9.72 -27.34 -15.30
CA PRO A 28 -8.36 -26.85 -15.52
C PRO A 28 -8.07 -26.56 -17.00
N ASN A 29 -8.80 -27.17 -17.93
CA ASN A 29 -8.58 -27.01 -19.36
C ASN A 29 -9.25 -25.76 -19.96
N ASP A 30 -10.22 -25.17 -19.26
CA ASP A 30 -10.92 -23.95 -19.71
C ASP A 30 -10.95 -22.92 -18.59
N ILE A 31 -9.87 -22.14 -18.50
CA ILE A 31 -9.70 -21.11 -17.48
C ILE A 31 -10.80 -20.04 -17.59
N LYS A 32 -11.26 -19.70 -18.78
CA LYS A 32 -12.32 -18.68 -18.94
C LYS A 32 -13.64 -19.16 -18.34
N LYS A 33 -14.04 -20.39 -18.66
CA LYS A 33 -15.22 -21.04 -18.07
C LYS A 33 -15.06 -21.23 -16.56
N CYS A 34 -13.88 -21.65 -16.10
CA CYS A 34 -13.55 -21.82 -14.70
C CYS A 34 -13.72 -20.50 -13.91
N MET A 35 -13.21 -19.38 -14.44
CA MET A 35 -13.35 -18.07 -13.80
C MET A 35 -14.79 -17.57 -13.71
N ILE A 36 -15.59 -17.76 -14.78
CA ILE A 36 -17.02 -17.42 -14.75
C ILE A 36 -17.76 -18.30 -13.74
N THR A 37 -17.39 -19.58 -13.65
CA THR A 37 -17.98 -20.53 -12.71
C THR A 37 -17.66 -20.17 -11.26
N PHE A 38 -16.40 -19.81 -10.94
CA PHE A 38 -16.02 -19.28 -9.63
C PHE A 38 -16.81 -18.01 -9.28
N GLN A 39 -16.94 -17.07 -10.22
CA GLN A 39 -17.69 -15.84 -10.00
C GLN A 39 -19.19 -16.13 -9.77
N PHE A 40 -19.76 -17.05 -10.54
CA PHE A 40 -21.16 -17.49 -10.39
C PHE A 40 -21.39 -18.08 -8.99
N ILE A 41 -20.60 -19.08 -8.60
CA ILE A 41 -20.71 -19.72 -7.28
C ILE A 41 -20.53 -18.70 -6.16
N SER A 42 -19.47 -17.88 -6.21
CA SER A 42 -19.20 -16.85 -5.20
C SER A 42 -20.37 -15.88 -5.04
N THR A 43 -20.94 -15.42 -6.17
CA THR A 43 -22.04 -14.45 -6.16
C THR A 43 -23.29 -15.04 -5.50
N PHE A 44 -23.71 -16.24 -5.89
CA PHE A 44 -24.91 -16.86 -5.33
C PHE A 44 -24.73 -17.22 -3.86
N VAL A 45 -23.61 -17.85 -3.51
CA VAL A 45 -23.38 -18.30 -2.15
C VAL A 45 -23.25 -17.11 -1.20
N SER A 46 -22.65 -15.99 -1.63
CA SER A 46 -22.59 -14.76 -0.81
C SER A 46 -23.95 -14.18 -0.40
N LEU A 47 -25.04 -14.62 -1.04
CA LEU A 47 -26.41 -14.20 -0.76
C LEU A 47 -27.17 -15.16 0.16
N ILE A 48 -26.61 -16.35 0.43
CA ILE A 48 -27.36 -17.49 0.98
C ILE A 48 -26.64 -18.05 2.20
N PRO A 49 -27.28 -18.10 3.39
CA PRO A 49 -26.80 -18.93 4.48
C PRO A 49 -26.95 -20.41 4.12
N LEU A 50 -25.83 -21.13 4.06
CA LEU A 50 -25.76 -22.57 3.81
C LEU A 50 -26.02 -23.33 5.12
N VAL A 51 -27.31 -23.40 5.47
CA VAL A 51 -27.82 -24.13 6.62
C VAL A 51 -28.77 -25.21 6.13
N ASP A 52 -28.55 -26.44 6.54
CA ASP A 52 -29.52 -27.52 6.33
C ASP A 52 -30.72 -27.31 7.26
N CYS A 53 -31.87 -27.01 6.67
CA CYS A 53 -33.14 -26.85 7.34
C CYS A 53 -34.19 -27.88 6.85
N SER A 54 -33.75 -28.99 6.26
CA SER A 54 -34.62 -30.06 5.78
C SER A 54 -35.49 -30.65 6.90
N SER A 55 -34.96 -30.74 8.12
CA SER A 55 -35.70 -31.19 9.31
C SER A 55 -36.81 -30.23 9.74
N ALA A 56 -36.83 -28.98 9.28
CA ALA A 56 -37.88 -28.02 9.62
C ALA A 56 -39.28 -28.48 9.21
N VAL A 57 -39.35 -29.29 8.15
CA VAL A 57 -40.58 -29.88 7.62
C VAL A 57 -41.31 -30.77 8.64
N GLU A 58 -40.58 -31.37 9.58
CA GLU A 58 -41.17 -32.20 10.64
C GLU A 58 -41.89 -31.34 11.70
N PHE A 59 -41.44 -30.11 11.91
CA PHE A 59 -41.91 -29.21 12.96
C PHE A 59 -42.91 -28.17 12.48
N ARG A 60 -42.86 -27.79 11.19
CA ARG A 60 -43.64 -26.71 10.58
C ARG A 60 -44.61 -27.27 9.54
N LYS A 61 -45.91 -27.31 9.86
CA LYS A 61 -46.99 -27.74 8.95
C LYS A 61 -47.59 -26.59 8.13
N ASP A 62 -47.14 -25.37 8.38
CA ASP A 62 -47.62 -24.10 7.82
C ASP A 62 -46.87 -23.66 6.55
N LEU A 63 -45.94 -24.48 6.04
CA LEU A 63 -45.06 -24.13 4.92
C LEU A 63 -45.81 -24.16 3.58
N ALA A 64 -45.53 -23.18 2.72
CA ALA A 64 -45.96 -23.24 1.33
C ALA A 64 -45.20 -24.37 0.58
N GLN A 65 -45.80 -24.94 -0.47
CA GLN A 65 -45.17 -26.03 -1.23
C GLN A 65 -43.75 -25.68 -1.72
N THR A 66 -43.55 -24.46 -2.21
CA THR A 66 -42.23 -23.99 -2.67
C THR A 66 -41.23 -23.89 -1.53
N GLU A 67 -41.65 -23.48 -0.33
CA GLU A 67 -40.77 -23.41 0.85
C GLU A 67 -40.44 -24.81 1.37
N TYR A 68 -41.43 -25.71 1.36
CA TYR A 68 -41.27 -27.12 1.67
C TYR A 68 -40.20 -27.77 0.77
N ASP A 69 -40.31 -27.58 -0.55
CA ASP A 69 -39.37 -28.14 -1.53
C ASP A 69 -37.96 -27.58 -1.35
N VAL A 70 -37.83 -26.26 -1.10
CA VAL A 70 -36.53 -25.62 -0.85
C VAL A 70 -35.91 -26.12 0.45
N CYS A 71 -36.69 -26.26 1.54
CA CYS A 71 -36.20 -26.80 2.80
C CYS A 71 -35.64 -28.21 2.62
N LEU A 72 -36.36 -29.10 1.94
CA LEU A 72 -35.86 -30.45 1.65
C LEU A 72 -34.58 -30.41 0.82
N ALA A 73 -34.49 -29.55 -0.19
CA ALA A 73 -33.30 -29.41 -1.02
C ALA A 73 -32.06 -28.95 -0.22
N THR A 74 -32.24 -28.24 0.90
CA THR A 74 -31.10 -27.77 1.72
C THR A 74 -30.29 -28.91 2.37
N SER A 75 -30.79 -30.14 2.40
CA SER A 75 -29.99 -31.30 2.84
C SER A 75 -28.76 -31.54 1.95
N GLN A 76 -28.78 -31.03 0.71
CA GLN A 76 -27.71 -31.22 -0.28
C GLN A 76 -26.55 -30.22 -0.12
N TRP A 77 -26.60 -29.32 0.88
CA TRP A 77 -25.53 -28.32 1.05
C TRP A 77 -24.18 -28.93 1.39
N GLU A 78 -24.13 -29.98 2.22
CA GLU A 78 -22.87 -30.69 2.51
C GLU A 78 -22.29 -31.30 1.24
N ASP A 79 -23.12 -32.00 0.46
CA ASP A 79 -22.71 -32.61 -0.81
C ASP A 79 -22.19 -31.58 -1.81
N PHE A 80 -22.85 -30.42 -1.91
CA PHE A 80 -22.41 -29.33 -2.78
C PHE A 80 -21.02 -28.83 -2.39
N VAL A 81 -20.80 -28.54 -1.10
CA VAL A 81 -19.50 -28.06 -0.60
C VAL A 81 -18.42 -29.12 -0.82
N PHE A 82 -18.74 -30.40 -0.61
CA PHE A 82 -17.80 -31.49 -0.80
C PHE A 82 -17.39 -31.66 -2.27
N GLN A 83 -18.36 -31.68 -3.19
CA GLN A 83 -18.08 -31.77 -4.62
C GLN A 83 -17.32 -30.54 -5.13
N PHE A 84 -17.64 -29.34 -4.63
CA PHE A 84 -16.87 -28.14 -4.92
C PHE A 84 -15.40 -28.30 -4.49
N ILE A 85 -15.15 -28.73 -3.25
CA ILE A 85 -13.79 -28.95 -2.74
C ILE A 85 -13.04 -29.98 -3.58
N GLU A 86 -13.68 -31.07 -3.98
CA GLU A 86 -13.06 -32.09 -4.85
C GLU A 86 -12.67 -31.54 -6.22
N ARG A 87 -13.52 -30.71 -6.83
CA ARG A 87 -13.17 -30.02 -8.09
C ARG A 87 -11.99 -29.08 -7.89
N CYS A 88 -11.93 -28.38 -6.76
CA CYS A 88 -10.78 -27.54 -6.44
C CYS A 88 -9.51 -28.34 -6.21
N PHE A 89 -9.55 -29.52 -5.61
CA PHE A 89 -8.39 -30.40 -5.50
C PHE A 89 -7.87 -30.83 -6.87
N LEU A 90 -8.77 -31.22 -7.78
CA LEU A 90 -8.39 -31.52 -9.16
C LEU A 90 -7.74 -30.32 -9.85
N LEU A 91 -8.23 -29.10 -9.61
CA LEU A 91 -7.58 -27.90 -10.15
C LEU A 91 -6.16 -27.71 -9.60
N ILE A 92 -5.94 -27.94 -8.31
CA ILE A 92 -4.61 -27.81 -7.68
C ILE A 92 -3.64 -28.84 -8.25
N GLU A 93 -4.08 -30.10 -8.37
CA GLU A 93 -3.27 -31.20 -8.90
C GLU A 93 -2.84 -30.96 -10.34
N ASN A 94 -3.70 -30.32 -11.14
CA ASN A 94 -3.40 -29.97 -12.54
C ASN A 94 -2.72 -28.60 -12.70
N SER A 95 -2.45 -27.88 -11.61
CA SER A 95 -1.81 -26.55 -11.61
C SER A 95 -0.40 -26.61 -10.99
N SER A 96 0.40 -27.61 -11.35
CA SER A 96 1.79 -27.71 -10.92
C SER A 96 2.71 -26.87 -11.81
N PHE A 97 3.76 -26.28 -11.23
CA PHE A 97 4.81 -25.64 -12.01
C PHE A 97 5.59 -26.68 -12.84
N GLU A 98 5.40 -26.69 -14.17
CA GLU A 98 6.27 -27.44 -15.07
C GLU A 98 7.59 -26.69 -15.29
N HIS A 99 8.71 -27.31 -14.90
CA HIS A 99 10.05 -26.76 -15.08
C HIS A 99 10.36 -26.63 -16.58
N ARG A 100 10.15 -25.45 -17.18
CA ARG A 100 10.60 -25.17 -18.55
C ARG A 100 12.09 -24.80 -18.51
N PRO A 101 13.00 -25.58 -19.15
CA PRO A 101 14.46 -25.36 -19.09
C PRO A 101 14.92 -24.00 -19.64
N GLU A 102 14.06 -23.30 -20.37
CA GLU A 102 14.36 -22.02 -21.03
C GLU A 102 14.33 -20.81 -20.08
N ARG A 103 13.82 -20.95 -18.84
CA ARG A 103 13.83 -19.87 -17.84
C ARG A 103 15.07 -19.96 -16.97
N ARG A 104 15.96 -18.96 -17.09
CA ARG A 104 17.15 -18.82 -16.23
C ARG A 104 16.73 -18.70 -14.76
N GLU A 105 17.38 -19.45 -13.87
CA GLU A 105 17.17 -19.44 -12.39
C GLU A 105 17.31 -18.05 -11.74
N SER A 106 17.91 -17.09 -12.46
CA SER A 106 18.13 -15.70 -12.05
C SER A 106 16.86 -14.81 -12.11
N GLU A 107 15.81 -15.20 -12.85
CA GLU A 107 14.59 -14.41 -12.93
C GLU A 107 13.65 -14.70 -11.76
N ALA A 108 13.22 -13.64 -11.06
CA ALA A 108 12.23 -13.75 -9.99
C ALA A 108 10.96 -14.45 -10.53
N PHE A 109 10.57 -15.55 -9.90
CA PHE A 109 9.37 -16.29 -10.27
C PHE A 109 8.16 -15.36 -10.30
N ARG A 110 7.53 -15.21 -11.48
CA ARG A 110 6.27 -14.49 -11.66
C ARG A 110 5.20 -15.52 -12.00
N ILE A 111 4.19 -15.59 -11.16
CA ILE A 111 2.96 -16.34 -11.40
C ILE A 111 2.37 -15.85 -12.72
N ASN A 112 2.00 -16.77 -13.61
CA ASN A 112 1.35 -16.40 -14.87
C ASN A 112 0.01 -15.71 -14.58
N SER A 113 -0.45 -14.82 -15.45
CA SER A 113 -1.75 -14.15 -15.28
C SER A 113 -2.89 -15.15 -15.08
N GLU A 114 -2.85 -16.29 -15.75
CA GLU A 114 -3.85 -17.36 -15.64
C GLU A 114 -3.83 -18.04 -14.27
N GLU A 115 -2.66 -18.45 -13.79
CA GLU A 115 -2.47 -19.02 -12.45
C GLU A 115 -2.91 -18.03 -11.36
N GLY A 116 -2.58 -16.75 -11.53
CA GLY A 116 -3.00 -15.69 -10.61
C GLY A 116 -4.52 -15.48 -10.60
N MET A 117 -5.18 -15.63 -11.75
CA MET A 117 -6.64 -15.59 -11.82
C MET A 117 -7.27 -16.82 -11.13
N THR A 118 -6.72 -18.02 -11.34
CA THR A 118 -7.16 -19.24 -10.65
C THR A 118 -6.99 -19.13 -9.13
N GLU A 119 -5.85 -18.60 -8.65
CA GLU A 119 -5.61 -18.34 -7.22
C GLU A 119 -6.70 -17.44 -6.62
N LEU A 120 -7.03 -16.34 -7.32
CA LEU A 120 -8.07 -15.41 -6.90
C LEU A 120 -9.47 -16.05 -6.94
N GLY A 121 -9.78 -16.85 -7.97
CA GLY A 121 -11.03 -17.57 -8.11
C GLY A 121 -11.26 -18.59 -7.00
N LEU A 122 -10.22 -19.39 -6.69
CA LEU A 122 -10.22 -20.34 -5.56
C LEU A 122 -10.43 -19.59 -4.25
N THR A 123 -9.59 -18.61 -3.95
CA THR A 123 -9.63 -17.88 -2.67
C THR A 123 -10.96 -17.17 -2.45
N SER A 124 -11.51 -16.50 -3.48
CA SER A 124 -12.79 -15.78 -3.37
C SER A 124 -13.98 -16.73 -3.19
N SER A 125 -13.99 -17.86 -3.90
CA SER A 125 -15.07 -18.85 -3.82
C SER A 125 -15.05 -19.60 -2.49
N PHE A 126 -13.88 -20.04 -2.02
CA PHE A 126 -13.74 -20.64 -0.68
C PHE A 126 -14.17 -19.67 0.41
N ASN A 127 -13.70 -18.41 0.39
CA ASN A 127 -14.14 -17.42 1.37
C ASN A 127 -15.66 -17.22 1.34
N SER A 128 -16.26 -17.12 0.15
CA SER A 128 -17.70 -16.94 -0.01
C SER A 128 -18.48 -18.12 0.56
N ILE A 129 -18.06 -19.35 0.26
CA ILE A 129 -18.71 -20.58 0.75
C ILE A 129 -18.55 -20.72 2.26
N LEU A 130 -17.32 -20.66 2.77
CA LEU A 130 -17.02 -20.95 4.16
C LEU A 130 -17.67 -19.94 5.11
N ASN A 131 -17.71 -18.65 4.74
CA ASN A 131 -18.39 -17.64 5.56
C ASN A 131 -19.88 -17.99 5.74
N GLN A 132 -20.51 -18.60 4.74
CA GLN A 132 -21.95 -18.87 4.76
C GLN A 132 -22.29 -20.28 5.25
N CYS A 133 -21.29 -21.14 5.48
CA CYS A 133 -21.49 -22.48 6.01
C CYS A 133 -21.92 -22.45 7.47
N SER A 134 -22.92 -23.26 7.80
CA SER A 134 -23.19 -23.62 9.20
C SER A 134 -21.96 -24.28 9.84
N PRO A 135 -21.81 -24.22 11.18
CA PRO A 135 -20.66 -24.84 11.87
C PRO A 135 -20.47 -26.33 11.55
N GLN A 136 -21.56 -27.08 11.36
CA GLN A 136 -21.52 -28.51 11.03
C GLN A 136 -20.89 -28.75 9.65
N ILE A 137 -21.37 -28.07 8.61
CA ILE A 137 -20.83 -28.19 7.25
C ILE A 137 -19.37 -27.71 7.21
N PHE A 138 -19.07 -26.63 7.94
CA PHE A 138 -17.70 -26.10 8.04
C PHE A 138 -16.72 -27.13 8.61
N GLU A 139 -17.08 -27.77 9.73
CA GLU A 139 -16.21 -28.78 10.39
C GLU A 139 -15.97 -29.98 9.47
N ARG A 140 -17.02 -30.48 8.80
CA ARG A 140 -16.92 -31.58 7.83
C ARG A 140 -16.03 -31.21 6.63
N ALA A 141 -16.16 -29.99 6.12
CA ALA A 141 -15.31 -29.48 5.05
C ALA A 141 -13.84 -29.34 5.50
N LEU A 142 -13.61 -28.83 6.71
CA LEU A 142 -12.28 -28.69 7.31
C LEU A 142 -11.58 -30.04 7.45
N ASP A 143 -12.31 -31.07 7.88
CA ASP A 143 -11.81 -32.44 7.99
C ASP A 143 -11.34 -32.98 6.64
N LYS A 144 -12.15 -32.78 5.60
CA LYS A 144 -11.83 -33.21 4.22
C LYS A 144 -10.56 -32.54 3.71
N VAL A 145 -10.41 -31.23 3.90
CA VAL A 145 -9.21 -30.49 3.49
C VAL A 145 -7.99 -30.92 4.29
N TYR A 146 -8.13 -31.12 5.60
CA TYR A 146 -7.03 -31.59 6.44
C TYR A 146 -6.52 -32.96 6.00
N CYS A 147 -7.41 -33.93 5.76
CA CYS A 147 -7.05 -35.27 5.30
C CYS A 147 -6.35 -35.25 3.95
N TYR A 148 -6.74 -34.33 3.07
CA TYR A 148 -6.14 -34.16 1.75
C TYR A 148 -4.71 -33.58 1.85
N LEU A 149 -4.50 -32.55 2.67
CA LEU A 149 -3.23 -31.83 2.75
C LEU A 149 -2.19 -32.47 3.67
N SER A 150 -2.60 -33.13 4.75
CA SER A 150 -1.65 -33.68 5.74
C SER A 150 -0.82 -34.86 5.21
N ASN A 151 -1.26 -35.49 4.12
CA ASN A 151 -0.64 -36.69 3.55
C ASN A 151 0.04 -36.42 2.20
N ARG A 152 0.12 -35.17 1.76
CA ARG A 152 0.61 -34.79 0.42
C ARG A 152 1.58 -33.64 0.51
N ILE A 153 2.59 -33.68 -0.34
CA ILE A 153 3.56 -32.60 -0.51
C ILE A 153 3.26 -31.96 -1.86
N PHE A 154 3.11 -30.64 -1.86
CA PHE A 154 2.87 -29.87 -3.06
C PHE A 154 4.11 -29.02 -3.38
N GLU A 155 4.30 -28.78 -4.67
CA GLU A 155 5.31 -27.86 -5.17
C GLU A 155 5.06 -26.44 -4.65
N GLU A 156 6.12 -25.72 -4.34
CA GLU A 156 6.05 -24.55 -3.49
C GLU A 156 5.49 -23.27 -4.14
N LYS A 157 5.56 -23.12 -5.47
CA LYS A 157 5.31 -21.84 -6.15
C LYS A 157 3.88 -21.68 -6.63
N VAL A 158 3.21 -22.75 -7.09
CA VAL A 158 1.83 -22.68 -7.62
C VAL A 158 0.90 -23.56 -6.80
N SER A 159 1.07 -24.88 -6.88
CA SER A 159 0.11 -25.83 -6.30
C SER A 159 0.06 -25.75 -4.76
N GLY A 160 1.22 -25.66 -4.12
CA GLY A 160 1.34 -25.47 -2.67
C GLY A 160 0.82 -24.12 -2.21
N LYS A 161 0.96 -23.08 -3.02
CA LYS A 161 0.40 -21.75 -2.73
C LYS A 161 -1.13 -21.77 -2.80
N PHE A 162 -1.72 -22.49 -3.75
CA PHE A 162 -3.18 -22.67 -3.80
C PHE A 162 -3.68 -23.42 -2.56
N ALA A 163 -3.01 -24.52 -2.19
CA ALA A 163 -3.32 -25.29 -0.99
C ALA A 163 -3.22 -24.45 0.30
N ALA A 164 -2.15 -23.67 0.45
CA ALA A 164 -1.95 -22.81 1.62
C ALA A 164 -3.00 -21.69 1.71
N ASN A 165 -3.36 -21.07 0.58
CA ASN A 165 -4.45 -20.08 0.53
C ASN A 165 -5.82 -20.67 0.89
N ILE A 166 -6.10 -21.93 0.55
CA ILE A 166 -7.31 -22.63 0.99
C ILE A 166 -7.29 -22.78 2.52
N CYS A 167 -6.18 -23.24 3.11
CA CYS A 167 -6.02 -23.34 4.57
C CYS A 167 -6.28 -22.00 5.26
N ARG A 168 -5.75 -20.92 4.69
CA ARG A 168 -6.02 -19.56 5.15
C ARG A 168 -7.51 -19.20 5.09
N CYS A 169 -8.25 -19.60 4.06
CA CYS A 169 -9.69 -19.33 3.99
C CYS A 169 -10.45 -19.98 5.16
N PHE A 170 -10.12 -21.22 5.52
CA PHE A 170 -10.68 -21.87 6.71
C PHE A 170 -10.30 -21.14 7.99
N THR A 171 -9.01 -20.84 8.16
CA THR A 171 -8.52 -20.20 9.39
C THR A 171 -9.08 -18.79 9.56
N LYS A 172 -9.35 -18.07 8.48
CA LYS A 172 -9.99 -16.74 8.53
C LYS A 172 -11.45 -16.80 9.03
N VAL A 173 -12.18 -17.87 8.70
CA VAL A 173 -13.61 -18.00 9.06
C VAL A 173 -13.79 -18.57 10.46
N ASN A 174 -13.03 -19.62 10.81
CA ASN A 174 -13.03 -20.19 12.16
C ASN A 174 -11.59 -20.52 12.60
N PRO A 175 -10.89 -19.52 13.18
CA PRO A 175 -9.51 -19.67 13.61
C PRO A 175 -9.33 -20.77 14.67
N GLU A 176 -10.25 -20.85 15.64
CA GLU A 176 -10.17 -21.78 16.77
C GLU A 176 -10.08 -23.25 16.31
N LEU A 177 -11.04 -23.68 15.48
CA LEU A 177 -11.08 -25.07 15.01
C LEU A 177 -9.96 -25.37 14.02
N THR A 178 -9.67 -24.44 13.10
CA THR A 178 -8.65 -24.66 12.07
C THR A 178 -7.25 -24.69 12.67
N LEU A 179 -6.88 -23.75 13.54
CA LEU A 179 -5.56 -23.75 14.18
C LEU A 179 -5.37 -24.99 15.06
N LYS A 180 -6.39 -25.39 15.82
CA LYS A 180 -6.34 -26.62 16.64
C LYS A 180 -5.98 -27.86 15.84
N LYS A 181 -6.43 -27.94 14.59
CA LYS A 181 -6.21 -29.09 13.72
C LYS A 181 -4.92 -28.98 12.89
N PHE A 182 -4.66 -27.82 12.30
CA PHE A 182 -3.52 -27.63 11.38
C PHE A 182 -2.22 -27.30 12.14
N TRP A 183 -2.25 -26.34 13.08
CA TRP A 183 -1.02 -25.82 13.68
C TRP A 183 -0.12 -26.90 14.29
N PRO A 184 -0.61 -27.83 15.15
CA PRO A 184 0.26 -28.82 15.79
C PRO A 184 0.93 -29.78 14.81
N HIS A 185 0.26 -30.13 13.70
CA HIS A 185 0.79 -31.04 12.70
C HIS A 185 1.95 -30.40 11.92
N PHE A 186 1.69 -29.22 11.34
CA PHE A 186 2.66 -28.53 10.48
C PHE A 186 3.84 -27.96 11.29
N SER A 187 3.59 -27.41 12.48
CA SER A 187 4.67 -26.88 13.35
C SER A 187 5.62 -27.99 13.82
N LYS A 188 5.09 -29.15 14.23
CA LYS A 188 5.91 -30.30 14.63
C LYS A 188 6.79 -30.81 13.49
N GLN A 189 6.27 -30.87 12.26
CA GLN A 189 7.06 -31.27 11.11
C GLN A 189 8.17 -30.27 10.80
N VAL A 190 7.89 -28.96 10.82
CA VAL A 190 8.91 -27.93 10.60
C VAL A 190 10.00 -28.01 11.67
N LEU A 191 9.64 -28.14 12.95
CA LEU A 191 10.61 -28.24 14.04
C LEU A 191 11.48 -29.52 13.94
N HIS A 192 10.87 -30.65 13.59
CA HIS A 192 11.61 -31.90 13.37
C HIS A 192 12.57 -31.82 12.17
N LEU A 193 12.10 -31.27 11.04
CA LEU A 193 12.92 -31.11 9.83
C LEU A 193 14.01 -30.04 9.98
N THR A 194 13.92 -29.19 11.00
CA THR A 194 14.93 -28.17 11.33
C THR A 194 15.66 -28.48 12.63
N GLU A 195 15.64 -29.73 13.12
CA GLU A 195 16.34 -30.11 14.35
C GLU A 195 17.87 -30.14 14.15
N SER A 196 18.33 -30.65 13.01
CA SER A 196 19.75 -30.56 12.64
C SER A 196 20.14 -29.14 12.24
N ASP A 197 21.31 -28.68 12.69
CA ASP A 197 21.88 -27.38 12.31
C ASP A 197 22.39 -27.39 10.86
N ASP A 198 22.62 -28.56 10.24
CA ASP A 198 23.08 -28.66 8.85
C ASP A 198 22.10 -28.00 7.87
N VAL A 199 20.80 -28.18 8.11
CA VAL A 199 19.70 -27.62 7.30
C VAL A 199 19.72 -26.09 7.28
N LEU A 200 20.26 -25.46 8.33
CA LEU A 200 20.36 -24.00 8.40
C LEU A 200 21.32 -23.43 7.35
N HIS A 201 22.28 -24.23 6.89
CA HIS A 201 23.31 -23.82 5.93
C HIS A 201 23.05 -24.31 4.50
N GLU A 202 21.98 -25.08 4.28
CA GLU A 202 21.59 -25.57 2.96
C GLU A 202 21.02 -24.47 2.07
N ASP A 203 21.42 -24.47 0.80
CA ASP A 203 20.89 -23.55 -0.21
C ASP A 203 19.53 -24.04 -0.76
N HIS A 204 19.38 -25.37 -0.89
CA HIS A 204 18.16 -26.04 -1.35
C HIS A 204 17.54 -26.82 -0.20
N LEU A 205 16.35 -26.38 0.22
CA LEU A 205 15.64 -27.01 1.32
C LEU A 205 14.76 -28.16 0.83
N ASP A 206 14.54 -29.12 1.71
CA ASP A 206 13.60 -30.21 1.50
C ASP A 206 12.18 -29.68 1.19
N GLN A 207 11.52 -30.29 0.19
CA GLN A 207 10.19 -29.85 -0.26
C GLN A 207 9.13 -29.98 0.82
N GLN A 208 9.24 -30.96 1.71
CA GLN A 208 8.32 -31.13 2.82
C GLN A 208 8.48 -29.98 3.82
N LEU A 209 9.71 -29.59 4.16
CA LEU A 209 9.97 -28.43 5.03
C LEU A 209 9.37 -27.15 4.43
N VAL A 210 9.61 -26.93 3.14
CA VAL A 210 9.13 -25.75 2.42
C VAL A 210 7.60 -25.69 2.38
N PHE A 211 6.94 -26.78 2.01
CA PHE A 211 5.48 -26.85 1.95
C PHE A 211 4.84 -26.62 3.33
N ASN A 212 5.37 -27.26 4.37
CA ASN A 212 4.86 -27.09 5.72
C ASN A 212 5.01 -25.64 6.22
N LEU A 213 6.17 -25.01 5.96
CA LEU A 213 6.41 -23.63 6.32
C LEU A 213 5.51 -22.66 5.55
N LEU A 214 5.23 -22.95 4.27
CA LEU A 214 4.27 -22.19 3.46
C LEU A 214 2.86 -22.25 4.05
N VAL A 215 2.38 -23.44 4.44
CA VAL A 215 1.08 -23.59 5.11
C VAL A 215 1.05 -22.81 6.42
N LEU A 216 2.09 -22.94 7.27
CA LEU A 216 2.18 -22.17 8.52
C LEU A 216 2.12 -20.66 8.28
N SER A 217 2.83 -20.17 7.26
CA SER A 217 2.87 -18.73 6.93
C SER A 217 1.51 -18.16 6.53
N GLU A 218 0.59 -18.99 6.01
CA GLU A 218 -0.72 -18.56 5.55
C GLU A 218 -1.82 -18.74 6.61
N ILE A 219 -1.76 -19.78 7.47
CA ILE A 219 -2.79 -20.03 8.49
C ILE A 219 -2.76 -19.01 9.64
N VAL A 220 -1.64 -18.33 9.89
CA VAL A 220 -1.59 -17.25 10.90
C VAL A 220 -2.38 -16.00 10.50
N ARG A 221 -2.90 -15.92 9.28
CA ARG A 221 -3.69 -14.79 8.75
C ARG A 221 -5.15 -14.88 9.16
N CYS A 222 -5.39 -14.81 10.46
CA CYS A 222 -6.69 -14.98 11.09
C CYS A 222 -6.84 -14.00 12.27
N ASP A 223 -7.90 -14.17 13.06
CA ASP A 223 -8.11 -13.44 14.31
C ASP A 223 -6.92 -13.64 15.27
N GLY A 224 -6.24 -12.54 15.60
CA GLY A 224 -5.01 -12.53 16.41
C GLY A 224 -5.20 -13.17 17.79
N HIS A 225 -6.41 -13.09 18.35
CA HIS A 225 -6.70 -13.57 19.70
C HIS A 225 -6.43 -15.08 19.82
N HIS A 226 -6.74 -15.83 18.76
CA HIS A 226 -6.56 -17.28 18.75
C HIS A 226 -5.10 -17.71 18.56
N LEU A 227 -4.24 -16.82 18.05
CA LEU A 227 -2.80 -17.08 17.92
C LEU A 227 -2.10 -17.07 19.29
N LEU A 228 -2.65 -16.39 20.29
CA LEU A 228 -2.08 -16.34 21.65
C LEU A 228 -1.95 -17.73 22.27
N ASN A 229 -2.86 -18.65 21.94
CA ASN A 229 -2.82 -20.05 22.38
C ASN A 229 -1.59 -20.82 21.87
N TYR A 230 -0.94 -20.32 20.82
CA TYR A 230 0.20 -20.95 20.15
C TYR A 230 1.47 -20.12 20.22
N LYS A 231 1.50 -19.04 21.02
CA LYS A 231 2.59 -18.06 21.08
C LYS A 231 3.98 -18.69 21.22
N ASP A 232 4.14 -19.66 22.12
CA ASP A 232 5.44 -20.28 22.40
C ASP A 232 5.92 -21.13 21.22
N SER A 233 4.99 -21.84 20.58
CA SER A 233 5.27 -22.65 19.39
C SER A 233 5.58 -21.78 18.17
N ILE A 234 4.88 -20.66 17.99
CA ILE A 234 5.16 -19.67 16.94
C ILE A 234 6.60 -19.14 17.10
N VAL A 235 6.98 -18.73 18.31
CA VAL A 235 8.33 -18.24 18.60
C VAL A 235 9.38 -19.32 18.31
N GLN A 236 9.15 -20.57 18.73
CA GLN A 236 10.07 -21.68 18.46
C GLN A 236 10.28 -21.93 16.95
N VAL A 237 9.20 -21.93 16.16
CA VAL A 237 9.29 -22.10 14.70
C VAL A 237 10.08 -20.95 14.09
N LEU A 238 9.79 -19.70 14.48
CA LEU A 238 10.49 -18.51 13.97
C LEU A 238 11.98 -18.52 14.33
N ARG A 239 12.34 -18.90 15.55
CA ARG A 239 13.75 -19.03 16.00
C ARG A 239 14.58 -19.93 15.11
N ARG A 240 14.04 -21.07 14.65
CA ARG A 240 14.76 -21.97 13.74
C ARG A 240 14.70 -21.50 12.30
N THR A 241 13.52 -21.11 11.82
CA THR A 241 13.30 -20.85 10.39
C THR A 241 13.88 -19.52 9.90
N LEU A 242 14.01 -18.50 10.74
CA LEU A 242 14.68 -17.23 10.37
C LEU A 242 16.20 -17.37 10.25
N LEU A 243 16.79 -18.43 10.81
CA LEU A 243 18.22 -18.71 10.69
C LEU A 243 18.60 -19.30 9.34
N LEU A 244 17.65 -19.94 8.63
CA LEU A 244 17.86 -20.57 7.33
C LEU A 244 18.62 -19.65 6.36
N LYS A 245 19.64 -20.19 5.69
CA LYS A 245 20.42 -19.50 4.65
C LYS A 245 19.63 -19.37 3.35
N SER A 246 18.87 -20.40 2.99
CA SER A 246 18.07 -20.42 1.76
C SER A 246 17.10 -19.23 1.70
N ARG A 247 17.18 -18.46 0.59
CA ARG A 247 16.34 -17.28 0.36
C ARG A 247 14.87 -17.59 0.45
N TYR A 248 14.44 -18.72 -0.10
CA TYR A 248 13.04 -19.10 -0.08
C TYR A 248 12.57 -19.44 1.34
N GLY A 249 13.37 -20.22 2.08
CA GLY A 249 13.07 -20.62 3.46
C GLY A 249 12.91 -19.42 4.40
N TYR A 250 13.91 -18.54 4.48
CA TYR A 250 13.79 -17.38 5.37
C TYR A 250 12.71 -16.40 4.89
N SER A 251 12.41 -16.31 3.59
CA SER A 251 11.32 -15.44 3.10
C SER A 251 9.94 -15.93 3.54
N LEU A 252 9.72 -17.25 3.59
CA LEU A 252 8.50 -17.83 4.15
C LEU A 252 8.44 -17.61 5.67
N ALA A 253 9.57 -17.74 6.38
CA ALA A 253 9.65 -17.42 7.81
C ALA A 253 9.38 -15.93 8.09
N CYS A 254 9.89 -15.03 7.26
CA CYS A 254 9.59 -13.60 7.34
C CYS A 254 8.10 -13.32 7.04
N SER A 255 7.49 -14.07 6.10
CA SER A 255 6.06 -13.99 5.83
C SER A 255 5.23 -14.47 7.02
N LEU A 256 5.62 -15.57 7.66
CA LEU A 256 5.01 -16.05 8.91
C LEU A 256 5.07 -14.98 10.01
N LEU A 257 6.24 -14.36 10.22
CA LEU A 257 6.42 -13.26 11.17
C LEU A 257 5.56 -12.05 10.82
N HIS A 258 5.61 -11.60 9.56
CA HIS A 258 4.85 -10.48 9.02
C HIS A 258 3.34 -10.65 9.28
N TYR A 259 2.80 -11.81 8.91
CA TYR A 259 1.37 -12.07 9.02
C TYR A 259 0.93 -12.29 10.47
N THR A 260 1.77 -12.89 11.31
CA THR A 260 1.51 -12.99 12.75
C THR A 260 1.40 -11.59 13.36
N LEU A 261 2.39 -10.73 13.11
CA LEU A 261 2.38 -9.33 13.57
C LEU A 261 1.15 -8.56 13.05
N LYS A 262 0.79 -8.76 11.79
CA LYS A 262 -0.38 -8.13 11.18
C LYS A 262 -1.68 -8.57 11.83
N SER A 263 -1.86 -9.87 12.06
CA SER A 263 -3.05 -10.42 12.72
C SER A 263 -3.22 -9.88 14.14
N LEU A 264 -2.12 -9.70 14.89
CA LEU A 264 -2.15 -9.18 16.26
C LEU A 264 -2.37 -7.66 16.32
N ALA A 265 -1.75 -6.90 15.41
CA ALA A 265 -1.68 -5.44 15.53
C ALA A 265 -2.75 -4.68 14.72
N PHE A 266 -3.37 -5.29 13.70
CA PHE A 266 -4.29 -4.57 12.80
C PHE A 266 -5.75 -4.61 13.25
N LEU A 267 -6.51 -3.57 12.88
CA LEU A 267 -7.97 -3.56 12.96
C LEU A 267 -8.58 -4.06 11.64
N TYR A 268 -9.43 -5.09 11.72
CA TYR A 268 -10.11 -5.67 10.56
C TYR A 268 -11.42 -6.37 10.96
N PRO A 269 -12.38 -6.54 10.03
CA PRO A 269 -13.63 -7.23 10.32
C PRO A 269 -13.44 -8.75 10.38
N LEU A 270 -14.16 -9.38 11.32
CA LEU A 270 -14.15 -10.83 11.58
C LEU A 270 -15.30 -11.58 10.89
N ASP A 271 -16.37 -10.87 10.53
CA ASP A 271 -17.59 -11.49 9.99
C ASP A 271 -17.95 -10.89 8.63
N TYR A 272 -18.01 -11.76 7.60
CA TYR A 272 -18.43 -11.43 6.23
C TYR A 272 -19.68 -12.20 5.79
N ARG A 273 -20.52 -12.64 6.74
CA ARG A 273 -21.78 -13.32 6.44
C ARG A 273 -22.80 -12.42 5.75
N SER A 274 -23.70 -13.05 5.00
CA SER A 274 -24.82 -12.36 4.33
C SER A 274 -25.78 -11.73 5.35
N ILE A 275 -25.79 -12.25 6.57
CA ILE A 275 -26.71 -11.89 7.64
C ILE A 275 -26.01 -11.68 9.00
N PRO A 276 -26.54 -10.78 9.84
CA PRO A 276 -26.00 -10.51 11.17
C PRO A 276 -26.40 -11.57 12.24
N GLN A 277 -27.48 -12.33 12.02
CA GLN A 277 -28.00 -13.33 12.97
C GLN A 277 -26.94 -14.36 13.37
N SER A 278 -27.03 -14.86 14.61
CA SER A 278 -26.16 -15.93 15.08
C SER A 278 -26.55 -17.28 14.47
N TRP A 279 -25.61 -18.23 14.43
CA TRP A 279 -25.91 -19.59 13.99
C TRP A 279 -26.96 -20.28 14.87
N ILE A 280 -26.97 -20.00 16.18
CA ILE A 280 -27.96 -20.54 17.13
C ILE A 280 -29.37 -20.09 16.78
N GLU A 281 -29.54 -18.82 16.41
CA GLU A 281 -30.85 -18.30 15.98
C GLU A 281 -31.31 -18.94 14.67
N LEU A 282 -30.39 -19.17 13.72
CA LEU A 282 -30.71 -19.79 12.43
C LEU A 282 -31.01 -21.28 12.53
N SER A 283 -30.52 -21.96 13.55
CA SER A 283 -30.82 -23.37 13.83
C SER A 283 -32.16 -23.57 14.54
N ASN A 284 -32.86 -22.49 14.94
CA ASN A 284 -34.18 -22.59 15.58
C ASN A 284 -35.32 -22.50 14.55
N PHE A 285 -35.57 -23.62 13.87
CA PHE A 285 -36.56 -23.71 12.78
C PHE A 285 -38.01 -23.50 13.22
N SER A 286 -38.30 -23.63 14.53
CA SER A 286 -39.62 -23.32 15.07
C SER A 286 -39.92 -21.82 15.02
N ARG A 287 -38.90 -20.97 15.16
CA ARG A 287 -39.06 -19.50 15.16
C ARG A 287 -39.07 -18.93 13.76
N ASP A 288 -38.08 -19.28 12.93
CA ASP A 288 -37.93 -18.76 11.58
C ASP A 288 -37.05 -19.71 10.74
N LEU A 289 -37.09 -19.56 9.42
CA LEU A 289 -36.33 -20.42 8.50
C LEU A 289 -35.15 -19.67 7.87
N PRO A 290 -33.95 -20.29 7.78
CA PRO A 290 -32.81 -19.71 7.06
C PRO A 290 -33.12 -19.30 5.61
N ILE A 291 -34.04 -20.01 4.94
CA ILE A 291 -34.43 -19.73 3.54
C ILE A 291 -35.10 -18.37 3.34
N HIS A 292 -35.68 -17.78 4.39
CA HIS A 292 -36.28 -16.44 4.35
C HIS A 292 -35.24 -15.32 4.30
N TYR A 293 -33.99 -15.63 4.64
CA TYR A 293 -32.89 -14.66 4.67
C TYR A 293 -32.13 -14.60 3.33
N TRP A 294 -32.43 -15.48 2.39
CA TRP A 294 -31.75 -15.53 1.09
C TRP A 294 -31.90 -14.22 0.32
N GLY A 295 -30.77 -13.65 -0.07
CA GLY A 295 -30.71 -12.40 -0.85
C GLY A 295 -31.18 -11.16 -0.09
N LYS A 296 -31.43 -11.24 1.22
CA LYS A 296 -31.85 -10.09 2.02
C LYS A 296 -30.74 -9.03 2.03
N ALA A 297 -31.09 -7.81 1.66
CA ALA A 297 -30.14 -6.70 1.66
C ALA A 297 -29.71 -6.35 3.09
N GLY A 298 -28.46 -5.88 3.24
CA GLY A 298 -27.97 -5.37 4.51
C GLY A 298 -28.60 -4.03 4.85
N ASP A 299 -28.77 -3.78 6.14
CA ASP A 299 -29.20 -2.48 6.67
C ASP A 299 -27.99 -1.73 7.22
N ASN A 300 -27.75 -0.52 6.72
CA ASN A 300 -26.65 0.35 7.13
C ASN A 300 -26.69 0.70 8.63
N LYS A 301 -27.87 0.68 9.27
CA LYS A 301 -28.01 0.99 10.70
C LYS A 301 -27.75 -0.22 11.61
N THR A 302 -27.94 -1.44 11.10
CA THR A 302 -27.85 -2.68 11.88
C THR A 302 -26.93 -3.70 11.21
N LEU A 303 -25.77 -3.27 10.73
CA LEU A 303 -24.79 -4.16 10.11
C LEU A 303 -24.19 -5.17 11.10
N ASN A 304 -24.10 -4.78 12.39
CA ASN A 304 -23.52 -5.57 13.48
C ASN A 304 -22.19 -6.22 13.06
N ILE A 305 -21.25 -5.39 12.60
CA ILE A 305 -19.93 -5.83 12.17
C ILE A 305 -19.14 -6.25 13.40
N LYS A 306 -18.63 -7.48 13.41
CA LYS A 306 -17.68 -7.94 14.42
C LYS A 306 -16.29 -7.50 13.98
N TRP A 307 -15.57 -6.82 14.86
CA TRP A 307 -14.22 -6.32 14.61
C TRP A 307 -13.21 -7.08 15.45
N HIS A 308 -12.06 -7.31 14.85
CA HIS A 308 -10.84 -7.54 15.59
C HIS A 308 -10.30 -6.18 16.03
N GLU A 309 -10.22 -6.00 17.34
CA GLU A 309 -9.59 -4.85 17.99
C GLU A 309 -8.43 -5.37 18.83
N PRO A 310 -7.18 -4.95 18.57
CA PRO A 310 -6.02 -5.47 19.29
C PRO A 310 -6.14 -5.35 20.81
N SER A 311 -6.13 -6.48 21.51
CA SER A 311 -6.08 -6.56 22.97
C SER A 311 -4.68 -6.26 23.49
N ASP A 312 -4.56 -5.98 24.80
CA ASP A 312 -3.25 -5.69 25.40
C ASP A 312 -2.31 -6.91 25.37
N ASP A 313 -2.86 -8.12 25.49
CA ASP A 313 -2.09 -9.37 25.38
C ASP A 313 -1.53 -9.58 23.96
N GLU A 314 -2.30 -9.24 22.92
CA GLU A 314 -1.85 -9.32 21.53
C GLU A 314 -0.77 -8.29 21.21
N ILE A 315 -0.94 -7.06 21.71
CA ILE A 315 0.07 -6.02 21.59
C ILE A 315 1.34 -6.44 22.32
N HIS A 316 1.23 -6.97 23.54
CA HIS A 316 2.38 -7.48 24.28
C HIS A 316 3.09 -8.60 23.53
N PHE A 317 2.36 -9.55 22.94
CA PHE A 317 2.96 -10.61 22.14
C PHE A 317 3.66 -10.05 20.88
N ALA A 318 3.05 -9.07 20.19
CA ALA A 318 3.71 -8.39 19.08
C ALA A 318 5.00 -7.69 19.52
N GLN A 319 5.02 -7.05 20.69
CA GLN A 319 6.23 -6.43 21.25
C GLN A 319 7.34 -7.45 21.52
N LEU A 320 7.01 -8.62 22.09
CA LEU A 320 7.96 -9.70 22.31
C LEU A 320 8.60 -10.20 21.00
N LEU A 321 7.80 -10.38 19.95
CA LEU A 321 8.30 -10.76 18.63
C LEU A 321 9.24 -9.69 18.04
N LEU A 322 8.90 -8.41 18.22
CA LEU A 322 9.72 -7.30 17.74
C LEU A 322 11.02 -7.15 18.54
N ASP A 323 11.01 -7.35 19.85
CA ASP A 323 12.23 -7.33 20.66
C ASP A 323 13.16 -8.50 20.33
N GLU A 324 12.59 -9.68 20.04
CA GLU A 324 13.39 -10.87 19.74
C GLU A 324 13.97 -10.84 18.33
N PHE A 325 13.17 -10.48 17.32
CA PHE A 325 13.58 -10.57 15.92
C PHE A 325 14.01 -9.23 15.35
N LEU A 326 13.25 -8.15 15.55
CA LEU A 326 13.59 -6.84 14.98
C LEU A 326 14.77 -6.18 15.73
N LEU A 327 14.67 -6.04 17.06
CA LEU A 327 15.70 -5.35 17.85
C LEU A 327 17.05 -6.06 17.80
N GLN A 328 17.08 -7.39 17.82
CA GLN A 328 18.34 -8.14 17.70
C GLN A 328 18.97 -8.00 16.32
N THR A 329 18.16 -7.99 15.25
CA THR A 329 18.67 -7.74 13.90
C THR A 329 19.22 -6.30 13.77
N LEU A 330 18.58 -5.30 14.38
CA LEU A 330 19.10 -3.93 14.40
C LEU A 330 20.46 -3.85 15.10
N LYS A 331 20.59 -4.45 16.29
CA LYS A 331 21.87 -4.52 17.02
C LYS A 331 22.96 -5.21 16.22
N SER A 332 22.64 -6.32 15.54
CA SER A 332 23.58 -7.01 14.67
C SER A 332 24.07 -6.14 13.51
N LEU A 333 23.20 -5.30 12.94
CA LEU A 333 23.60 -4.35 11.88
C LEU A 333 24.46 -3.21 12.45
N GLU A 334 24.17 -2.75 13.66
CA GLU A 334 24.99 -1.74 14.35
C GLU A 334 26.40 -2.26 14.64
N GLU A 335 26.53 -3.50 15.11
CA GLU A 335 27.81 -4.18 15.30
C GLU A 335 28.59 -4.34 13.98
N TRP A 336 27.88 -4.65 12.89
CA TRP A 336 28.48 -4.75 11.56
C TRP A 336 29.00 -3.40 11.06
N VAL A 337 28.19 -2.33 11.15
CA VAL A 337 28.61 -0.98 10.77
C VAL A 337 29.79 -0.49 11.64
N ALA A 338 29.83 -0.87 12.91
CA ALA A 338 30.94 -0.56 13.81
C ALA A 338 32.23 -1.37 13.52
N GLY A 339 32.18 -2.36 12.64
CA GLY A 339 33.31 -3.25 12.33
C GLY A 339 33.54 -4.36 13.36
N ASN A 340 32.63 -4.53 14.33
CA ASN A 340 32.72 -5.57 15.37
C ASN A 340 32.23 -6.94 14.88
N LYS A 341 31.49 -6.97 13.76
CA LYS A 341 30.94 -8.17 13.15
C LYS A 341 31.13 -8.10 11.63
N GLN A 342 31.48 -9.23 11.01
CA GLN A 342 31.45 -9.34 9.54
C GLN A 342 30.12 -9.93 9.09
N MET A 343 29.58 -9.43 7.98
CA MET A 343 28.37 -9.95 7.36
C MET A 343 28.57 -10.06 5.84
N CYS A 344 28.13 -11.18 5.25
CA CYS A 344 28.14 -11.32 3.79
C CYS A 344 26.91 -10.64 3.15
N LYS A 345 26.90 -10.53 1.81
CA LYS A 345 25.80 -9.89 1.05
C LYS A 345 24.46 -10.59 1.29
N GLU A 346 24.45 -11.92 1.40
CA GLU A 346 23.25 -12.72 1.66
C GLU A 346 22.70 -12.50 3.07
N GLU A 347 23.58 -12.45 4.08
CA GLU A 347 23.21 -12.19 5.48
C GLU A 347 22.67 -10.78 5.68
N LEU A 348 23.28 -9.79 5.03
CA LEU A 348 22.78 -8.41 5.02
C LEU A 348 21.39 -8.34 4.39
N THR A 349 21.20 -8.98 3.23
CA THR A 349 19.90 -9.04 2.54
C THR A 349 18.84 -9.71 3.42
N LYS A 350 19.18 -10.81 4.10
CA LYS A 350 18.29 -11.50 5.05
C LYS A 350 17.89 -10.57 6.20
N SER A 351 18.86 -9.91 6.82
CA SER A 351 18.65 -8.99 7.94
C SER A 351 17.75 -7.81 7.55
N LEU A 352 17.99 -7.21 6.39
CA LEU A 352 17.14 -6.14 5.86
C LEU A 352 15.72 -6.63 5.53
N THR A 353 15.57 -7.87 5.04
CA THR A 353 14.26 -8.47 4.76
C THR A 353 13.46 -8.67 6.05
N ILE A 354 14.08 -9.19 7.12
CA ILE A 354 13.46 -9.35 8.44
C ILE A 354 12.96 -7.99 8.96
N ILE A 355 13.80 -6.95 8.89
CA ILE A 355 13.42 -5.59 9.32
C ILE A 355 12.22 -5.09 8.52
N PHE A 356 12.27 -5.22 7.19
CA PHE A 356 11.19 -4.79 6.31
C PHE A 356 9.85 -5.47 6.63
N ASP A 357 9.87 -6.79 6.83
CA ASP A 357 8.66 -7.58 7.06
C ASP A 357 8.07 -7.35 8.45
N CYS A 358 8.92 -7.16 9.48
CA CYS A 358 8.49 -6.72 10.81
C CYS A 358 7.76 -5.38 10.74
N LEU A 359 8.38 -4.37 10.13
CA LEU A 359 7.79 -3.02 10.01
C LEU A 359 6.48 -3.03 9.25
N SER A 360 6.44 -3.76 8.14
CA SER A 360 5.23 -3.89 7.33
C SER A 360 4.12 -4.58 8.13
N GLY A 361 4.48 -5.56 8.97
CA GLY A 361 3.56 -6.34 9.81
C GLY A 361 2.90 -5.54 10.93
N VAL A 362 3.51 -4.46 11.41
CA VAL A 362 2.93 -3.58 12.46
C VAL A 362 2.68 -2.13 12.01
N SER A 363 2.80 -1.85 10.70
CA SER A 363 2.81 -0.47 10.16
C SER A 363 1.62 0.41 10.53
N SER A 364 0.43 -0.15 10.77
CA SER A 364 -0.76 0.59 11.22
C SER A 364 -0.71 1.03 12.69
N ALA A 365 0.10 0.35 13.50
CA ALA A 365 0.21 0.54 14.95
C ALA A 365 1.49 1.25 15.39
N LEU A 366 2.45 1.47 14.48
CA LEU A 366 3.71 2.15 14.77
C LEU A 366 3.50 3.67 14.94
N PRO A 367 3.68 4.25 16.14
CA PRO A 367 3.56 5.69 16.34
C PRO A 367 4.73 6.44 15.70
N MET A 368 4.47 7.67 15.26
CA MET A 368 5.55 8.56 14.83
C MET A 368 6.38 9.03 16.02
N TRP A 369 7.68 9.15 15.83
CA TRP A 369 8.56 9.67 16.87
C TRP A 369 8.20 11.12 17.25
N LYS A 370 8.43 11.44 18.51
CA LYS A 370 8.30 12.81 19.04
C LYS A 370 9.68 13.42 19.10
N MET A 371 9.99 14.31 18.16
CA MET A 371 11.23 15.10 18.12
C MET A 371 10.88 16.56 17.84
N GLU A 372 11.85 17.44 18.07
CA GLU A 372 11.70 18.86 17.76
C GLU A 372 11.37 19.07 16.27
N LYS A 373 10.46 20.01 16.02
CA LYS A 373 10.07 20.41 14.68
C LYS A 373 11.28 21.05 13.99
N TYR A 374 11.56 20.60 12.77
CA TYR A 374 12.49 21.26 11.88
C TYR A 374 11.69 22.21 10.99
N ASP A 375 11.97 23.50 11.08
CA ASP A 375 11.29 24.50 10.25
C ASP A 375 11.84 24.46 8.83
N LEU A 376 11.04 23.92 7.91
CA LEU A 376 11.35 23.89 6.50
C LEU A 376 11.45 25.32 5.94
N PRO A 377 12.42 25.60 5.06
CA PRO A 377 12.44 26.85 4.32
C PRO A 377 11.24 26.88 3.36
N GLU A 378 10.45 27.96 3.40
CA GLU A 378 9.31 28.19 2.50
C GLU A 378 9.73 28.86 1.18
N SER A 379 11.01 29.20 1.04
CA SER A 379 11.57 29.90 -0.10
C SER A 379 13.09 29.77 -0.09
N CYS A 380 13.71 29.75 -1.28
CA CYS A 380 15.16 29.87 -1.45
C CYS A 380 15.65 31.32 -1.43
N ASP A 381 14.76 32.31 -1.53
CA ASP A 381 15.07 33.73 -1.35
C ASP A 381 14.96 34.13 0.14
N PRO A 382 16.06 34.50 0.82
CA PRO A 382 16.03 34.90 2.22
C PRO A 382 15.12 36.10 2.52
N ARG A 383 14.79 36.93 1.52
CA ARG A 383 13.86 38.05 1.68
C ARG A 383 12.43 37.55 1.90
N LEU A 384 12.01 36.51 1.18
CA LEU A 384 10.68 35.91 1.34
C LEU A 384 10.54 35.14 2.66
N GLN A 385 11.64 34.61 3.21
CA GLN A 385 11.64 33.98 4.54
C GLN A 385 11.33 34.96 5.69
N LYS A 386 11.53 36.27 5.49
CA LYS A 386 11.12 37.30 6.48
C LYS A 386 9.63 37.61 6.42
N TYR A 387 8.99 37.35 5.28
CA TYR A 387 7.60 37.65 4.99
C TYR A 387 6.82 36.34 4.78
N LYS A 388 6.90 35.44 5.76
CA LYS A 388 6.18 34.15 5.73
C LYS A 388 4.68 34.37 5.92
N SER A 389 3.90 33.43 5.39
CA SER A 389 2.46 33.39 5.66
C SER A 389 2.23 33.23 7.16
N MET A 390 1.30 34.01 7.72
CA MET A 390 0.88 33.87 9.12
C MET A 390 0.11 32.57 9.38
N VAL A 391 -0.40 31.93 8.31
CA VAL A 391 -1.02 30.61 8.37
C VAL A 391 0.03 29.57 7.97
N PRO A 392 0.37 28.61 8.84
CA PRO A 392 1.31 27.55 8.52
C PRO A 392 0.81 26.73 7.31
N SER A 393 1.68 26.52 6.32
CA SER A 393 1.40 25.65 5.17
C SER A 393 1.13 24.18 5.55
N THR A 394 1.31 23.82 6.82
CA THR A 394 1.08 22.49 7.40
C THR A 394 -0.31 22.30 8.01
N ASP A 395 -1.10 23.36 8.20
CA ASP A 395 -2.40 23.30 8.92
C ASP A 395 -3.60 22.91 8.03
N TYR A 396 -3.37 22.66 6.73
CA TYR A 396 -4.45 22.44 5.75
C TYR A 396 -5.10 21.05 5.79
N SER A 397 -4.59 20.10 6.58
CA SER A 397 -5.12 18.74 6.53
C SER A 397 -6.24 18.53 7.56
N LEU A 398 -7.46 18.22 7.09
CA LEU A 398 -8.46 17.48 7.88
C LEU A 398 -7.87 16.12 8.19
N VAL A 399 -7.19 16.01 9.33
CA VAL A 399 -6.25 14.93 9.53
C VAL A 399 -6.69 14.05 10.69
N ILE A 400 -6.85 12.76 10.37
CA ILE A 400 -7.50 11.79 11.24
C ILE A 400 -6.56 11.53 12.39
N LYS A 401 -6.97 11.92 13.60
CA LYS A 401 -6.18 11.75 14.82
C LYS A 401 -6.27 10.34 15.41
N GLU A 402 -7.43 9.70 15.25
CA GLU A 402 -7.72 8.42 15.89
C GLU A 402 -8.26 7.39 14.89
N THR A 403 -7.66 6.22 14.90
CA THR A 403 -7.97 5.10 14.00
C THR A 403 -8.38 3.83 14.73
N GLY A 404 -8.46 3.86 16.07
CA GLY A 404 -8.76 2.69 16.91
C GLY A 404 -7.55 1.78 17.15
N MET A 405 -6.37 2.18 16.67
CA MET A 405 -5.13 1.41 16.76
C MET A 405 -4.41 1.67 18.09
N LYS A 406 -3.90 0.61 18.74
CA LYS A 406 -3.02 0.75 19.91
C LYS A 406 -1.57 0.93 19.47
N PRO A 407 -0.83 1.91 20.04
CA PRO A 407 0.55 2.15 19.64
C PRO A 407 1.47 1.01 20.08
N VAL A 408 2.35 0.57 19.18
CA VAL A 408 3.38 -0.45 19.44
C VAL A 408 4.76 0.19 19.45
N ASN A 409 5.49 0.01 20.57
CA ASN A 409 6.91 0.35 20.74
C ASN A 409 7.66 -0.90 21.22
N PHE A 410 8.99 -0.89 21.25
CA PHE A 410 9.76 -1.95 21.92
C PHE A 410 9.37 -2.05 23.41
N SER A 411 9.62 -3.19 24.07
CA SER A 411 9.27 -3.32 25.51
C SER A 411 10.05 -2.35 26.40
N SER A 412 11.19 -1.84 25.93
CA SER A 412 11.93 -0.75 26.58
C SER A 412 11.21 0.61 26.56
N GLY A 413 10.14 0.74 25.77
CA GLY A 413 9.46 2.00 25.47
C GLY A 413 10.08 2.79 24.31
N GLU A 414 11.15 2.29 23.70
CA GLU A 414 11.82 2.97 22.59
C GLU A 414 10.98 2.93 21.30
N ASN A 415 10.96 4.05 20.58
CA ASN A 415 10.18 4.17 19.35
C ASN A 415 10.83 3.41 18.20
N ILE A 416 10.14 2.38 17.71
CA ILE A 416 10.63 1.49 16.65
C ILE A 416 10.96 2.26 15.36
N ARG A 417 10.11 3.19 14.91
CA ARG A 417 10.37 3.97 13.69
C ARG A 417 11.68 4.74 13.82
N LYS A 418 11.94 5.33 14.99
CA LYS A 418 13.16 6.09 15.26
C LYS A 418 14.40 5.20 15.24
N SER A 419 14.39 4.08 15.98
CA SER A 419 15.54 3.18 16.06
C SER A 419 15.89 2.62 14.67
N VAL A 420 14.90 2.11 13.94
CA VAL A 420 15.09 1.64 12.56
C VAL A 420 15.65 2.73 11.66
N SER A 421 15.12 3.95 11.74
CA SER A 421 15.60 5.05 10.92
C SER A 421 17.07 5.36 11.19
N LEU A 422 17.48 5.41 12.45
CA LEU A 422 18.88 5.66 12.82
C LEU A 422 19.80 4.55 12.32
N THR A 423 19.43 3.27 12.53
CA THR A 423 20.21 2.12 12.05
C THR A 423 20.29 2.12 10.52
N MET A 424 19.18 2.37 9.80
CA MET A 424 19.18 2.41 8.34
C MET A 424 20.03 3.54 7.76
N ARG A 425 20.13 4.69 8.44
CA ARG A 425 21.08 5.74 8.03
C ARG A 425 22.52 5.30 8.13
N ALA A 426 22.89 4.68 9.26
CA ALA A 426 24.23 4.18 9.48
C ALA A 426 24.60 3.09 8.46
N VAL A 427 23.69 2.14 8.22
CA VAL A 427 23.81 1.08 7.21
C VAL A 427 23.91 1.67 5.80
N CYS A 428 23.08 2.65 5.45
CA CYS A 428 23.11 3.31 4.15
C CYS A 428 24.48 3.90 3.85
N LYS A 429 25.01 4.70 4.79
CA LYS A 429 26.33 5.33 4.64
C LYS A 429 27.45 4.30 4.52
N HIS A 430 27.43 3.27 5.36
CA HIS A 430 28.43 2.21 5.33
C HIS A 430 28.43 1.45 3.98
N ILE A 431 27.24 1.14 3.43
CA ILE A 431 27.13 0.50 2.11
C ILE A 431 27.64 1.46 1.01
N GLN A 432 27.31 2.75 1.06
CA GLN A 432 27.80 3.72 0.07
C GLN A 432 29.33 3.88 0.11
N GLU A 433 29.96 3.79 1.29
CA GLU A 433 31.40 3.96 1.45
C GLU A 433 32.23 2.71 1.11
N HIS A 434 31.69 1.51 1.35
CA HIS A 434 32.45 0.26 1.23
C HIS A 434 31.90 -0.76 0.22
N TYR A 435 30.61 -0.69 -0.12
CA TYR A 435 29.91 -1.70 -0.90
C TYR A 435 28.92 -1.07 -1.91
N GLU A 436 29.33 0.00 -2.60
CA GLU A 436 28.45 0.78 -3.50
C GLU A 436 27.76 -0.09 -4.58
N ASP A 437 28.39 -1.22 -4.95
CA ASP A 437 27.89 -2.18 -5.94
C ASP A 437 26.74 -3.07 -5.42
N ASP A 438 26.47 -3.10 -4.11
CA ASP A 438 25.36 -3.87 -3.53
C ASP A 438 24.01 -3.16 -3.70
N THR A 439 23.58 -3.09 -4.95
CA THR A 439 22.31 -2.49 -5.35
C THR A 439 21.09 -3.17 -4.72
N LYS A 440 21.17 -4.44 -4.34
CA LYS A 440 20.06 -5.16 -3.70
C LYS A 440 19.86 -4.67 -2.27
N ALA A 441 20.95 -4.58 -1.51
CA ALA A 441 20.91 -4.04 -0.15
C ALA A 441 20.45 -2.57 -0.15
N LEU A 442 21.00 -1.73 -1.03
CA LEU A 442 20.58 -0.32 -1.15
C LEU A 442 19.08 -0.17 -1.47
N ASN A 443 18.55 -0.98 -2.39
CA ASN A 443 17.11 -0.96 -2.70
C ASN A 443 16.25 -1.39 -1.49
N LEU A 444 16.71 -2.37 -0.69
CA LEU A 444 16.02 -2.76 0.54
C LEU A 444 16.09 -1.65 1.60
N VAL A 445 17.24 -0.99 1.78
CA VAL A 445 17.38 0.15 2.69
C VAL A 445 16.42 1.29 2.31
N ILE A 446 16.37 1.67 1.03
CA ILE A 446 15.41 2.67 0.52
C ILE A 446 13.97 2.24 0.84
N LYS A 447 13.64 0.97 0.60
CA LYS A 447 12.30 0.42 0.87
C LYS A 447 11.95 0.45 2.36
N ILE A 448 12.91 0.14 3.24
CA ILE A 448 12.73 0.21 4.70
C ILE A 448 12.52 1.65 5.14
N ILE A 449 13.34 2.60 4.69
CA ILE A 449 13.17 4.03 4.99
C ILE A 449 11.79 4.50 4.52
N HIS A 450 11.38 4.13 3.30
CA HIS A 450 10.07 4.46 2.77
C HIS A 450 8.94 3.91 3.66
N THR A 451 8.96 2.62 4.01
CA THR A 451 7.95 1.99 4.87
C THR A 451 7.92 2.62 6.25
N THR A 452 9.08 2.92 6.82
CA THR A 452 9.23 3.52 8.16
C THR A 452 8.68 4.93 8.24
N LEU A 453 8.61 5.68 7.13
CA LEU A 453 8.07 7.04 7.10
C LEU A 453 6.62 7.11 6.62
N PHE A 454 6.27 6.32 5.61
CA PHE A 454 5.06 6.55 4.82
C PHE A 454 4.03 5.41 4.88
N SER A 455 4.39 4.24 5.43
CA SER A 455 3.45 3.13 5.59
C SER A 455 2.66 3.25 6.90
N TRP A 456 1.34 3.23 6.75
CA TRP A 456 0.36 3.33 7.84
C TRP A 456 -0.67 2.19 7.78
N GLY A 457 -0.24 1.00 7.33
CA GLY A 457 -1.06 -0.21 7.28
C GLY A 457 -1.62 -0.56 5.90
N VAL A 458 -1.81 0.42 5.01
CA VAL A 458 -2.32 0.19 3.66
C VAL A 458 -1.46 0.86 2.60
N SER A 459 -1.11 0.13 1.55
CA SER A 459 -0.42 0.70 0.38
C SER A 459 -1.42 1.41 -0.53
N SER A 460 -0.98 2.46 -1.23
CA SER A 460 -1.88 3.18 -2.15
C SER A 460 -2.33 2.30 -3.32
N SER A 461 -1.45 1.45 -3.85
CA SER A 461 -1.78 0.51 -4.93
C SER A 461 -2.82 -0.54 -4.52
N ASP A 462 -2.70 -1.07 -3.30
CA ASP A 462 -3.65 -2.06 -2.80
C ASP A 462 -5.02 -1.43 -2.58
N LEU A 463 -5.06 -0.23 -1.98
CA LEU A 463 -6.30 0.50 -1.77
C LEU A 463 -6.99 0.81 -3.11
N ASP A 464 -6.25 1.29 -4.12
CA ASP A 464 -6.80 1.59 -5.43
C ASP A 464 -7.36 0.33 -6.13
N THR A 465 -6.66 -0.80 -5.98
CA THR A 465 -7.10 -2.09 -6.52
C THR A 465 -8.38 -2.57 -5.84
N ARG A 466 -8.40 -2.58 -4.49
CA ARG A 466 -9.59 -2.93 -3.71
C ARG A 466 -10.75 -2.00 -4.00
N TRP A 467 -10.50 -0.71 -4.18
CA TRP A 467 -11.51 0.29 -4.52
C TRP A 467 -12.15 0.00 -5.87
N LYS A 468 -11.35 -0.31 -6.90
CA LYS A 468 -11.85 -0.71 -8.23
C LYS A 468 -12.67 -2.00 -8.16
N THR A 469 -12.15 -3.02 -7.47
CA THR A 469 -12.85 -4.31 -7.27
C THR A 469 -14.19 -4.11 -6.57
N TYR A 470 -14.23 -3.30 -5.51
CA TYR A 470 -15.47 -2.95 -4.82
C TYR A 470 -16.50 -2.31 -5.76
N HIS A 471 -16.09 -1.36 -6.61
CA HIS A 471 -17.00 -0.72 -7.56
C HIS A 471 -17.54 -1.71 -8.60
N LEU A 472 -16.71 -2.65 -9.05
CA LEU A 472 -17.14 -3.70 -9.97
C LEU A 472 -18.18 -4.63 -9.32
N VAL A 473 -17.89 -5.14 -8.13
CA VAL A 473 -18.79 -6.05 -7.38
C VAL A 473 -20.09 -5.33 -7.01
N LYS A 474 -19.99 -4.08 -6.54
CA LYS A 474 -21.17 -3.25 -6.23
C LYS A 474 -22.04 -3.08 -7.47
N LYS A 475 -21.47 -2.73 -8.63
CA LYS A 475 -22.22 -2.54 -9.88
C LYS A 475 -22.85 -3.84 -10.38
N ALA A 476 -22.21 -4.99 -10.15
CA ALA A 476 -22.75 -6.29 -10.53
C ALA A 476 -23.90 -6.75 -9.62
N THR A 477 -23.92 -6.32 -8.36
CA THR A 477 -24.87 -6.78 -7.32
C THR A 477 -25.88 -5.72 -6.90
N GLU A 478 -25.86 -4.52 -7.50
CA GLU A 478 -26.77 -3.43 -7.13
C GLU A 478 -28.19 -3.65 -7.65
N ASN A 479 -29.17 -3.48 -6.77
CA ASN A 479 -30.57 -3.38 -7.16
C ASN A 479 -30.91 -1.93 -7.50
N LYS A 480 -30.89 -1.58 -8.79
CA LYS A 480 -31.20 -0.22 -9.27
C LYS A 480 -32.66 0.19 -9.13
N LEU A 481 -33.57 -0.76 -8.95
CA LEU A 481 -35.00 -0.49 -8.82
C LEU A 481 -35.37 -0.03 -7.40
N ASP A 482 -34.56 -0.38 -6.41
CA ASP A 482 -34.73 0.10 -5.03
C ASP A 482 -34.12 1.49 -4.89
N LYS A 483 -34.94 2.49 -4.55
CA LYS A 483 -34.51 3.88 -4.37
C LYS A 483 -33.61 4.07 -3.15
N SER A 484 -33.66 3.14 -2.19
CA SER A 484 -32.72 3.08 -1.09
C SER A 484 -31.52 2.25 -1.53
N LYS A 485 -30.29 2.77 -1.40
CA LYS A 485 -29.01 2.11 -1.77
C LYS A 485 -28.79 0.81 -0.98
N ARG A 486 -29.62 -0.20 -1.21
CA ARG A 486 -29.62 -1.50 -0.52
C ARG A 486 -28.64 -2.39 -1.25
N HIS A 487 -27.55 -2.71 -0.55
CA HIS A 487 -26.52 -3.61 -1.01
C HIS A 487 -26.48 -4.84 -0.10
N ILE A 488 -25.89 -5.91 -0.59
CA ILE A 488 -25.63 -7.10 0.21
C ILE A 488 -24.71 -6.74 1.39
N ARG A 489 -24.91 -7.39 2.54
CA ARG A 489 -24.17 -7.06 3.79
C ARG A 489 -22.65 -7.10 3.59
N VAL A 490 -22.15 -8.09 2.85
CA VAL A 490 -20.71 -8.26 2.53
C VAL A 490 -20.13 -7.01 1.87
N THR A 491 -20.79 -6.51 0.82
CA THR A 491 -20.40 -5.27 0.11
C THR A 491 -20.43 -4.06 1.03
N LEU A 492 -21.36 -4.00 1.99
CA LEU A 492 -21.42 -2.91 2.97
C LEU A 492 -20.24 -2.99 3.97
N ILE A 493 -19.90 -4.19 4.46
CA ILE A 493 -18.74 -4.40 5.33
C ILE A 493 -17.44 -4.02 4.59
N ASP A 494 -17.28 -4.45 3.34
CA ASP A 494 -16.13 -4.07 2.53
C ASP A 494 -16.04 -2.55 2.33
N ARG A 495 -17.17 -1.86 2.14
CA ARG A 495 -17.20 -0.40 2.05
C ARG A 495 -16.76 0.26 3.35
N VAL A 496 -17.13 -0.28 4.51
CA VAL A 496 -16.68 0.22 5.81
C VAL A 496 -15.18 -0.02 5.98
N MET A 497 -14.66 -1.19 5.61
CA MET A 497 -13.23 -1.47 5.65
C MET A 497 -12.43 -0.52 4.72
N LEU A 498 -12.91 -0.29 3.49
CA LEU A 498 -12.32 0.70 2.59
C LEU A 498 -12.33 2.11 3.18
N GLN A 499 -13.36 2.46 3.98
CA GLN A 499 -13.38 3.73 4.70
C GLN A 499 -12.29 3.77 5.77
N HIS A 500 -12.10 2.69 6.54
CA HIS A 500 -11.04 2.60 7.53
C HIS A 500 -9.65 2.70 6.89
N GLU A 501 -9.41 2.05 5.75
CA GLU A 501 -8.14 2.16 5.02
C GLU A 501 -7.90 3.58 4.48
N LEU A 502 -8.93 4.25 3.95
CA LEU A 502 -8.85 5.66 3.60
C LEU A 502 -8.54 6.53 4.83
N ARG A 503 -9.04 6.15 6.01
CA ARG A 503 -8.73 6.86 7.25
C ARG A 503 -7.25 6.72 7.62
N LEU A 504 -6.70 5.50 7.55
CA LEU A 504 -5.28 5.23 7.79
C LEU A 504 -4.37 5.99 6.81
N LYS A 505 -4.72 6.02 5.52
CA LYS A 505 -3.95 6.75 4.49
C LYS A 505 -3.82 8.24 4.78
N ASN A 506 -4.86 8.83 5.40
CA ASN A 506 -4.96 10.24 5.74
C ASN A 506 -4.69 10.52 7.24
N LEU A 507 -3.99 9.60 7.93
CA LEU A 507 -3.56 9.78 9.31
C LEU A 507 -2.53 10.92 9.43
N VAL A 508 -2.53 11.62 10.58
CA VAL A 508 -1.56 12.67 10.87
C VAL A 508 -0.16 12.09 10.93
N LYS A 509 0.72 12.54 10.03
CA LYS A 509 2.10 12.03 9.90
C LYS A 509 3.09 12.72 10.85
N GLY A 510 2.60 13.59 11.73
CA GLY A 510 3.41 14.38 12.65
C GLY A 510 4.10 15.57 11.97
N ASN A 511 4.91 16.28 12.74
CA ASN A 511 5.73 17.39 12.24
C ASN A 511 6.94 16.87 11.45
N PHE A 512 7.43 17.66 10.51
CA PHE A 512 8.76 17.44 9.93
C PHE A 512 9.82 17.70 11.00
N THR A 513 10.80 16.82 11.14
CA THR A 513 11.83 16.85 12.21
C THR A 513 13.23 16.78 11.63
N THR A 514 14.25 17.00 12.45
CA THR A 514 15.67 16.88 12.04
C THR A 514 15.98 15.53 11.40
N LEU A 515 15.51 14.43 12.00
CA LEU A 515 15.70 13.08 11.45
C LEU A 515 15.06 12.90 10.06
N HIS A 516 13.93 13.57 9.78
CA HIS A 516 13.35 13.56 8.44
C HIS A 516 14.24 14.30 7.43
N ALA A 517 14.78 15.46 7.81
CA ALA A 517 15.68 16.23 6.97
C ALA A 517 16.94 15.41 6.63
N GLU A 518 17.48 14.72 7.62
CA GLU A 518 18.62 13.85 7.47
C GLU A 518 18.35 12.65 6.55
N LEU A 519 17.26 11.92 6.77
CA LEU A 519 16.84 10.82 5.89
C LEU A 519 16.58 11.29 4.45
N LEU A 520 16.02 12.50 4.29
CA LEU A 520 15.81 13.11 2.98
C LEU A 520 17.14 13.34 2.26
N GLN A 521 18.18 13.78 2.96
CA GLN A 521 19.53 13.94 2.38
C GLN A 521 20.16 12.61 2.00
N ASP A 522 20.02 11.58 2.85
CA ASP A 522 20.53 10.23 2.55
C ASP A 522 19.82 9.66 1.29
N ILE A 523 18.50 9.82 1.17
CA ILE A 523 17.74 9.44 -0.04
C ILE A 523 18.12 10.28 -1.27
N LEU A 524 18.41 11.58 -1.10
CA LEU A 524 18.87 12.44 -2.18
C LEU A 524 20.21 11.96 -2.75
N ALA A 525 21.16 11.58 -1.89
CA ALA A 525 22.43 11.02 -2.32
C ALA A 525 22.23 9.75 -3.19
N LEU A 526 21.31 8.87 -2.80
CA LEU A 526 20.96 7.68 -3.59
C LEU A 526 20.20 8.00 -4.89
N SER A 527 19.43 9.09 -4.92
CA SER A 527 18.65 9.54 -6.09
C SER A 527 19.52 10.00 -7.27
N VAL A 528 20.81 10.26 -7.01
CA VAL A 528 21.84 10.61 -8.00
C VAL A 528 22.98 9.58 -8.06
N SER A 529 22.80 8.39 -7.46
CA SER A 529 23.77 7.28 -7.48
C SER A 529 24.17 6.86 -8.90
N HIS A 530 25.32 6.19 -9.08
CA HIS A 530 25.75 5.61 -10.34
C HIS A 530 24.78 4.53 -10.89
N TYR A 531 24.08 3.79 -10.02
CA TYR A 531 23.21 2.68 -10.43
C TYR A 531 21.75 3.11 -10.67
N SER A 532 21.26 2.86 -11.89
CA SER A 532 19.91 3.30 -12.31
C SER A 532 18.77 2.70 -11.47
N GLY A 533 18.88 1.42 -11.08
CA GLY A 533 17.88 0.77 -10.21
C GLY A 533 17.73 1.46 -8.86
N VAL A 534 18.86 1.80 -8.23
CA VAL A 534 18.92 2.52 -6.96
C VAL A 534 18.37 3.94 -7.12
N ARG A 535 18.77 4.66 -8.18
CA ARG A 535 18.22 5.99 -8.49
C ARG A 535 16.71 6.00 -8.59
N MET A 536 16.13 5.08 -9.37
CA MET A 536 14.68 5.02 -9.56
C MET A 536 13.93 4.79 -8.24
N ALA A 537 14.41 3.86 -7.41
CA ALA A 537 13.79 3.58 -6.11
C ALA A 537 13.91 4.76 -5.12
N ALA A 538 15.08 5.41 -5.08
CA ALA A 538 15.33 6.56 -4.23
C ALA A 538 14.48 7.77 -4.67
N GLN A 539 14.39 8.04 -5.97
CA GLN A 539 13.56 9.11 -6.53
C GLN A 539 12.07 8.91 -6.22
N ASP A 540 11.55 7.69 -6.32
CA ASP A 540 10.16 7.39 -5.93
C ASP A 540 9.90 7.70 -4.44
N THR A 541 10.88 7.44 -3.56
CA THR A 541 10.81 7.81 -2.14
C THR A 541 10.93 9.32 -1.96
N LEU A 542 11.81 9.99 -2.71
CA LEU A 542 11.98 11.44 -2.71
C LEU A 542 10.68 12.18 -3.09
N PHE A 543 9.99 11.73 -4.14
CA PHE A 543 8.70 12.30 -4.53
C PHE A 543 7.62 12.06 -3.47
N THR A 544 7.71 10.95 -2.73
CA THR A 544 6.82 10.69 -1.59
C THR A 544 7.08 11.68 -0.44
N PHE A 545 8.33 12.08 -0.19
CA PHE A 545 8.62 13.19 0.72
C PHE A 545 7.92 14.48 0.26
N PHE A 546 8.10 14.86 -1.00
CA PHE A 546 7.51 16.10 -1.54
C PHE A 546 5.98 16.13 -1.43
N LYS A 547 5.32 14.97 -1.57
CA LYS A 547 3.87 14.84 -1.41
C LYS A 547 3.39 14.96 0.04
N ASN A 548 4.19 14.53 1.00
CA ASN A 548 3.80 14.44 2.41
C ASN A 548 4.26 15.63 3.25
N PHE A 549 5.36 16.27 2.85
CA PHE A 549 5.97 17.38 3.56
C PHE A 549 6.10 18.57 2.61
N ASN A 550 5.16 19.51 2.71
CA ASN A 550 5.20 20.75 1.95
C ASN A 550 6.54 21.47 2.15
N CYS A 551 7.07 22.08 1.09
CA CYS A 551 8.36 22.79 1.08
C CYS A 551 9.62 21.90 1.28
N SER A 552 9.51 20.57 1.40
CA SER A 552 10.70 19.73 1.58
C SER A 552 11.63 19.70 0.35
N HIS A 553 11.13 20.08 -0.83
CA HIS A 553 11.91 20.19 -2.07
C HIS A 553 12.99 21.27 -2.00
N PHE A 554 12.84 22.29 -1.16
CA PHE A 554 13.87 23.30 -0.93
C PHE A 554 15.13 22.75 -0.26
N LEU A 555 15.04 21.65 0.50
CA LEU A 555 16.23 20.99 1.07
C LEU A 555 17.03 20.22 0.00
N VAL A 556 16.40 19.90 -1.12
CA VAL A 556 17.01 19.17 -2.25
C VAL A 556 17.64 20.12 -3.25
N LEU A 557 17.04 21.31 -3.42
CA LEU A 557 17.42 22.33 -4.38
C LEU A 557 18.94 22.62 -4.44
N PRO A 558 19.66 22.88 -3.32
CA PRO A 558 21.08 23.25 -3.38
C PRO A 558 21.93 22.20 -4.07
N LYS A 559 21.69 20.90 -3.80
CA LYS A 559 22.45 19.81 -4.39
C LYS A 559 22.16 19.64 -5.88
N ILE A 560 20.91 19.87 -6.30
CA ILE A 560 20.53 19.83 -7.70
C ILE A 560 21.22 20.96 -8.47
N CYS A 561 21.18 22.19 -7.95
CA CYS A 561 21.89 23.32 -8.56
C CYS A 561 23.41 23.08 -8.60
N GLU A 562 24.00 22.52 -7.54
CA GLU A 562 25.41 22.11 -7.52
C GLU A 562 25.72 21.16 -8.69
N ILE A 563 24.94 20.08 -8.87
CA ILE A 563 25.14 19.10 -9.95
C ILE A 563 25.00 19.75 -11.33
N LEU A 564 24.00 20.60 -11.54
CA LEU A 564 23.79 21.29 -12.82
C LEU A 564 24.92 22.26 -13.16
N SER A 565 25.53 22.88 -12.15
CA SER A 565 26.59 23.89 -12.31
C SER A 565 28.00 23.31 -12.53
N LYS A 566 28.21 22.00 -12.30
CA LYS A 566 29.51 21.34 -12.48
C LYS A 566 29.87 21.28 -13.96
N ASN A 567 30.74 22.18 -14.40
CA ASN A 567 31.10 22.34 -15.80
C ASN A 567 31.99 21.23 -16.40
N ASN A 568 32.46 20.23 -15.62
CA ASN A 568 33.20 19.04 -16.10
C ASN A 568 33.37 17.91 -15.05
N GLU A 569 32.91 18.07 -13.81
CA GLU A 569 33.18 17.11 -12.72
C GLU A 569 31.99 16.19 -12.39
N SER A 570 30.78 16.51 -12.84
CA SER A 570 29.62 15.64 -12.60
C SER A 570 29.64 14.43 -13.52
N THR A 571 29.42 13.25 -12.97
CA THR A 571 29.20 12.06 -13.79
C THR A 571 27.91 12.19 -14.58
N HIS A 572 27.87 11.58 -15.77
CA HIS A 572 26.65 11.55 -16.58
C HIS A 572 25.44 10.96 -15.84
N GLU A 573 25.68 10.06 -14.90
CA GLU A 573 24.65 9.40 -14.12
C GLU A 573 24.05 10.33 -13.03
N GLU A 574 24.88 11.15 -12.38
CA GLU A 574 24.44 12.18 -11.44
C GLU A 574 23.60 13.25 -12.15
N LEU A 575 24.07 13.76 -13.30
CA LEU A 575 23.32 14.73 -14.10
C LEU A 575 21.96 14.15 -14.52
N LYS A 576 21.94 12.89 -14.99
CA LYS A 576 20.71 12.21 -15.36
C LYS A 576 19.78 12.04 -14.15
N GLY A 577 20.32 11.71 -12.97
CA GLY A 577 19.57 11.65 -11.72
C GLY A 577 18.91 12.99 -11.37
N ALA A 578 19.69 14.08 -11.39
CA ALA A 578 19.20 15.43 -11.11
C ALA A 578 18.07 15.85 -12.08
N LEU A 579 18.23 15.59 -13.37
CA LEU A 579 17.21 15.89 -14.38
C LEU A 579 15.93 15.07 -14.18
N HIS A 580 16.02 13.81 -13.73
CA HIS A 580 14.85 13.02 -13.38
C HIS A 580 14.12 13.57 -12.15
N ILE A 581 14.85 14.07 -11.15
CA ILE A 581 14.27 14.73 -9.98
C ILE A 581 13.53 16.01 -10.41
N LEU A 582 14.10 16.80 -11.31
CA LEU A 582 13.47 18.02 -11.84
C LEU A 582 12.19 17.73 -12.63
N LEU A 583 12.26 16.76 -13.54
CA LEU A 583 11.11 16.33 -14.33
C LEU A 583 9.99 15.79 -13.44
N GLY A 584 10.35 15.11 -12.35
CA GLY A 584 9.40 14.59 -11.40
C GLY A 584 8.55 13.43 -11.92
N LYS A 585 7.43 13.14 -11.25
CA LYS A 585 6.52 12.04 -11.60
C LYS A 585 5.08 12.51 -11.57
N LYS A 586 4.45 12.62 -12.75
CA LYS A 586 3.01 12.88 -13.09
C LYS A 586 2.21 13.95 -12.31
N GLU A 587 2.46 14.15 -11.02
CA GLU A 587 1.76 15.03 -10.08
C GLU A 587 2.69 16.09 -9.46
N ILE A 588 4.02 15.86 -9.43
CA ILE A 588 4.99 16.75 -8.78
C ILE A 588 6.19 16.92 -9.71
N SER A 589 6.34 18.11 -10.31
CA SER A 589 7.45 18.51 -11.16
C SER A 589 8.11 19.74 -10.54
N MET A 590 9.37 19.63 -10.10
CA MET A 590 10.04 20.76 -9.44
C MET A 590 10.28 21.94 -10.38
N ILE A 591 10.45 21.67 -11.69
CA ILE A 591 10.73 22.70 -12.69
C ILE A 591 9.52 23.59 -13.00
N SER A 592 8.31 23.17 -12.59
CA SER A 592 7.04 23.85 -12.83
C SER A 592 6.33 24.30 -11.55
N ILE A 593 7.02 24.29 -10.39
CA ILE A 593 6.45 24.80 -9.13
C ILE A 593 6.29 26.33 -9.26
N PRO A 594 5.12 26.90 -8.93
CA PRO A 594 4.82 28.29 -9.22
C PRO A 594 5.42 29.30 -8.23
N GLU A 595 6.74 29.21 -8.00
CA GLU A 595 7.50 30.03 -7.07
C GLU A 595 8.67 30.70 -7.80
N TRP A 596 8.64 32.04 -7.93
CA TRP A 596 9.57 32.77 -8.78
C TRP A 596 11.03 32.67 -8.35
N ASP A 597 11.31 32.60 -7.06
CA ASP A 597 12.65 32.38 -6.51
C ASP A 597 13.20 31.00 -6.92
N LEU A 598 12.37 29.96 -6.81
CA LEU A 598 12.74 28.60 -7.19
C LEU A 598 12.98 28.49 -8.70
N LEU A 599 12.08 29.03 -9.52
CA LEU A 599 12.23 29.03 -10.98
C LEU A 599 13.47 29.82 -11.41
N ASN A 600 13.75 30.95 -10.77
CA ASN A 600 14.94 31.76 -11.05
C ASN A 600 16.22 30.96 -10.86
N GLU A 601 16.37 30.27 -9.73
CA GLU A 601 17.53 29.40 -9.47
C GLU A 601 17.57 28.19 -10.42
N LEU A 602 16.46 27.46 -10.56
CA LEU A 602 16.42 26.20 -11.32
C LEU A 602 16.55 26.40 -12.83
N TRP A 603 15.82 27.34 -13.41
CA TRP A 603 15.84 27.54 -14.87
C TRP A 603 17.19 28.06 -15.32
N LEU A 604 17.77 29.01 -14.57
CA LEU A 604 19.11 29.51 -14.88
C LEU A 604 20.17 28.42 -14.70
N ALA A 605 20.11 27.61 -13.64
CA ALA A 605 21.04 26.49 -13.46
C ALA A 605 20.89 25.45 -14.59
N LEU A 606 19.66 25.14 -15.01
CA LEU A 606 19.38 24.16 -16.06
C LEU A 606 19.89 24.64 -17.43
N VAL A 607 19.63 25.89 -17.77
CA VAL A 607 20.06 26.48 -19.04
C VAL A 607 21.59 26.58 -19.09
N ASN A 608 22.22 27.04 -18.00
CA ASN A 608 23.69 27.18 -17.92
C ASN A 608 24.43 25.86 -17.74
N SER A 609 23.74 24.75 -17.46
CA SER A 609 24.39 23.45 -17.31
C SER A 609 25.08 22.97 -18.58
N GLN A 610 26.11 22.14 -18.40
CA GLN A 610 26.91 21.59 -19.49
C GLN A 610 26.04 20.84 -20.52
N TYR A 611 26.38 21.02 -21.80
CA TYR A 611 25.77 20.25 -22.89
C TYR A 611 26.26 18.80 -22.86
N SER A 612 25.34 17.84 -23.03
CA SER A 612 25.66 16.43 -23.16
C SER A 612 25.12 15.86 -24.47
N GLU A 613 25.96 15.11 -25.18
CA GLU A 613 25.62 14.42 -26.43
C GLU A 613 24.86 13.10 -26.21
N LYS A 614 24.77 12.62 -24.96
CA LYS A 614 24.07 11.37 -24.67
C LYS A 614 22.59 11.48 -25.01
N ALA A 615 22.11 10.61 -25.90
CA ALA A 615 20.71 10.57 -26.34
C ALA A 615 19.70 10.54 -25.17
N SER A 616 20.00 9.82 -24.09
CA SER A 616 19.10 9.77 -22.92
C SER A 616 18.98 11.09 -22.16
N ILE A 617 20.04 11.91 -22.12
CA ILE A 617 20.02 13.24 -21.48
C ILE A 617 19.31 14.24 -22.39
N ILE A 618 19.56 14.18 -23.70
CA ILE A 618 18.86 14.99 -24.71
C ILE A 618 17.35 14.74 -24.63
N THR A 619 16.94 13.47 -24.59
CA THR A 619 15.52 13.09 -24.47
C THR A 619 14.91 13.64 -23.18
N LEU A 620 15.66 13.62 -22.08
CA LEU A 620 15.19 14.09 -20.79
C LEU A 620 15.03 15.61 -20.76
N MET A 621 15.97 16.36 -21.36
CA MET A 621 15.86 17.81 -21.55
C MET A 621 14.66 18.19 -22.43
N SER A 622 14.38 17.46 -23.51
CA SER A 622 13.18 17.67 -24.33
C SER A 622 11.91 17.51 -23.50
N LYS A 623 11.82 16.41 -22.72
CA LYS A 623 10.68 16.16 -21.83
C LYS A 623 10.51 17.24 -20.76
N ILE A 624 11.61 17.76 -20.22
CA ILE A 624 11.57 18.89 -19.29
C ILE A 624 10.98 20.11 -19.99
N ASN A 625 11.46 20.46 -21.19
CA ASN A 625 10.93 21.58 -21.96
C ASN A 625 9.42 21.42 -22.24
N GLU A 626 9.01 20.25 -22.71
CA GLU A 626 7.60 19.90 -22.95
C GLU A 626 6.74 20.02 -21.67
N THR A 627 7.29 19.62 -20.52
CA THR A 627 6.60 19.71 -19.22
C THR A 627 6.45 21.16 -18.78
N VAL A 628 7.51 21.97 -18.90
CA VAL A 628 7.43 23.41 -18.61
C VAL A 628 6.42 24.08 -19.53
N GLN A 629 6.44 23.81 -20.83
CA GLN A 629 5.47 24.37 -21.78
C GLN A 629 4.02 24.01 -21.44
N LYS A 630 3.78 22.79 -20.94
CA LYS A 630 2.45 22.32 -20.55
C LYS A 630 1.97 22.95 -19.23
N ASP A 631 2.86 23.13 -18.27
CA ASP A 631 2.53 23.49 -16.89
C ASP A 631 2.86 24.96 -16.54
N ALA A 632 3.41 25.75 -17.48
CA ALA A 632 3.83 27.14 -17.24
C ALA A 632 2.66 28.13 -16.99
N ASP A 633 1.41 27.74 -17.25
CA ASP A 633 0.26 28.60 -17.02
C ASP A 633 -0.03 28.77 -15.52
N GLY A 634 -0.21 30.02 -15.07
CA GLY A 634 -0.72 30.31 -13.71
C GLY A 634 0.30 30.85 -12.69
N HIS A 635 1.47 31.31 -13.12
CA HIS A 635 2.44 31.94 -12.22
C HIS A 635 2.06 33.39 -11.90
N TRP A 636 1.55 33.64 -10.70
CA TRP A 636 1.14 34.98 -10.27
C TRP A 636 2.35 35.77 -9.76
N VAL A 637 2.52 37.02 -10.21
CA VAL A 637 3.48 37.96 -9.59
C VAL A 637 2.80 38.75 -8.47
N ASN A 638 1.56 39.17 -8.72
CA ASN A 638 0.74 39.93 -7.78
C ASN A 638 -0.40 39.07 -7.25
N HIS A 639 -0.42 38.83 -5.94
CA HIS A 639 -1.57 38.26 -5.24
C HIS A 639 -2.40 39.37 -4.61
N PHE A 640 -3.71 39.34 -4.82
CA PHE A 640 -4.66 40.26 -4.21
C PHE A 640 -5.96 39.54 -3.85
N ILE A 641 -6.41 39.70 -2.60
CA ILE A 641 -7.69 39.17 -2.12
C ILE A 641 -8.68 40.32 -1.98
N SER A 642 -9.79 40.25 -2.73
CA SER A 642 -10.82 41.31 -2.72
C SER A 642 -11.49 41.48 -1.36
N LYS A 643 -12.01 42.69 -1.09
CA LYS A 643 -12.79 42.98 0.13
C LYS A 643 -13.99 42.04 0.29
N SER A 644 -14.72 41.78 -0.80
CA SER A 644 -15.86 40.85 -0.81
C SER A 644 -15.47 39.43 -0.39
N CYS A 645 -14.31 38.93 -0.83
CA CYS A 645 -13.82 37.61 -0.43
C CYS A 645 -13.48 37.58 1.07
N LYS A 646 -12.83 38.63 1.58
CA LYS A 646 -12.49 38.77 3.02
C LYS A 646 -13.75 38.81 3.89
N GLU A 647 -14.76 39.57 3.50
CA GLU A 647 -16.04 39.66 4.21
C GLU A 647 -16.78 38.31 4.20
N THR A 648 -16.80 37.63 3.06
CA THR A 648 -17.41 36.29 2.93
C THR A 648 -16.69 35.27 3.80
N ALA A 649 -15.35 35.28 3.79
CA ALA A 649 -14.53 34.44 4.65
C ALA A 649 -14.84 34.70 6.13
N LYS A 650 -14.87 35.97 6.56
CA LYS A 650 -15.25 36.36 7.94
C LYS A 650 -16.62 35.83 8.35
N LYS A 651 -17.64 35.93 7.48
CA LYS A 651 -18.98 35.39 7.76
C LYS A 651 -18.97 33.87 7.97
N ALA A 652 -18.08 33.13 7.30
CA ALA A 652 -17.95 31.68 7.47
C ALA A 652 -17.42 31.26 8.86
N TRP A 653 -16.83 32.18 9.65
CA TRP A 653 -16.53 31.90 11.07
C TRP A 653 -17.78 31.92 11.96
N SER A 654 -18.80 32.68 11.58
CA SER A 654 -20.08 32.78 12.33
C SER A 654 -21.15 31.82 11.83
N GLU A 655 -21.12 31.43 10.56
CA GLU A 655 -22.16 30.66 9.87
C GLU A 655 -21.66 29.29 9.40
N GLY A 656 -22.45 28.22 9.60
CA GLY A 656 -22.12 26.88 9.10
C GLY A 656 -21.12 26.10 9.97
N ILE A 657 -20.18 25.40 9.33
CA ILE A 657 -19.15 24.59 10.00
C ILE A 657 -18.03 25.54 10.43
N LYS A 658 -17.99 25.86 11.73
CA LYS A 658 -17.03 26.79 12.30
C LYS A 658 -15.60 26.23 12.22
N PRO A 659 -14.61 27.02 11.74
CA PRO A 659 -13.20 26.66 11.83
C PRO A 659 -12.78 26.39 13.28
N LEU A 660 -11.77 25.53 13.47
CA LEU A 660 -11.18 25.26 14.80
C LEU A 660 -10.31 26.42 15.30
N CYS A 661 -9.87 27.30 14.40
CA CYS A 661 -9.07 28.48 14.72
C CYS A 661 -9.94 29.71 14.98
N GLU A 662 -9.42 30.62 15.79
CA GLU A 662 -10.06 31.90 16.07
C GLU A 662 -10.15 32.76 14.80
N CYS A 663 -11.17 33.61 14.74
CA CYS A 663 -11.30 34.56 13.63
C CYS A 663 -10.17 35.59 13.74
N PRO A 664 -9.39 35.82 12.67
CA PRO A 664 -8.26 36.75 12.73
C PRO A 664 -8.74 38.18 13.04
N SER A 665 -7.99 38.86 13.91
CA SER A 665 -8.23 40.26 14.25
C SER A 665 -8.01 41.18 13.04
N ASN A 666 -8.58 42.39 13.09
CA ASN A 666 -8.35 43.38 12.03
C ASN A 666 -6.87 43.79 11.91
N GLU A 667 -6.11 43.74 13.02
CA GLU A 667 -4.67 44.00 13.03
C GLU A 667 -3.89 42.91 12.28
N GLN A 668 -4.15 41.64 12.58
CA GLN A 668 -3.54 40.51 11.87
C GLN A 668 -3.88 40.51 10.38
N ILE A 669 -5.11 40.90 10.01
CA ILE A 669 -5.49 41.04 8.60
C ILE A 669 -4.67 42.13 7.93
N LYS A 670 -4.49 43.29 8.58
CA LYS A 670 -3.69 44.38 8.04
C LYS A 670 -2.21 43.98 7.90
N GLU A 671 -1.64 43.35 8.92
CA GLU A 671 -0.28 42.81 8.87
C GLU A 671 -0.10 41.82 7.70
N SER A 672 -1.08 40.92 7.50
CA SER A 672 -1.05 39.98 6.37
C SER A 672 -1.13 40.65 5.00
N GLU A 673 -1.82 41.79 4.90
CA GLU A 673 -1.87 42.60 3.67
C GLU A 673 -0.50 43.22 3.36
N GLU A 674 0.15 43.80 4.37
CA GLU A 674 1.51 44.37 4.24
C GLU A 674 2.54 43.30 3.86
N ILE A 675 2.46 42.11 4.47
CA ILE A 675 3.26 40.94 4.10
C ILE A 675 3.01 40.55 2.64
N CYS A 676 1.74 40.49 2.21
CA CYS A 676 1.40 40.13 0.83
C CYS A 676 1.95 41.14 -0.19
N GLU A 677 1.88 42.44 0.10
CA GLU A 677 2.45 43.49 -0.74
C GLU A 677 3.97 43.34 -0.87
N LYS A 678 4.66 43.10 0.25
CA LYS A 678 6.11 42.88 0.25
C LYS A 678 6.51 41.62 -0.52
N ARG A 679 5.71 40.54 -0.43
CA ARG A 679 5.92 39.33 -1.25
C ARG A 679 5.73 39.62 -2.73
N ASN A 680 4.72 40.39 -3.11
CA ASN A 680 4.49 40.78 -4.52
C ASN A 680 5.69 41.60 -5.07
N GLU A 681 6.24 42.53 -4.29
CA GLU A 681 7.45 43.28 -4.66
C GLU A 681 8.64 42.35 -4.91
N ILE A 682 8.86 41.37 -4.03
CA ILE A 682 9.97 40.42 -4.16
C ILE A 682 9.75 39.46 -5.34
N ASN A 683 8.52 38.98 -5.54
CA ASN A 683 8.16 38.15 -6.70
C ASN A 683 8.41 38.88 -8.02
N LEU A 684 8.06 40.17 -8.08
CA LEU A 684 8.33 41.02 -9.24
C LEU A 684 9.83 41.17 -9.49
N ASP A 685 10.64 41.35 -8.44
CA ASP A 685 12.09 41.37 -8.56
C ASP A 685 12.65 40.02 -9.07
N ASN A 686 12.18 38.89 -8.52
CA ASN A 686 12.59 37.55 -8.95
C ASN A 686 12.24 37.30 -10.42
N TYR A 687 11.03 37.67 -10.83
CA TYR A 687 10.59 37.64 -12.22
C TYR A 687 11.53 38.45 -13.14
N ASN A 688 11.81 39.71 -12.77
CA ASN A 688 12.69 40.58 -13.54
C ASN A 688 14.12 40.02 -13.62
N ARG A 689 14.63 39.42 -12.54
CA ARG A 689 15.94 38.77 -12.51
C ARG A 689 16.00 37.55 -13.43
N LEU A 690 14.96 36.70 -13.42
CA LEU A 690 14.88 35.54 -14.30
C LEU A 690 14.86 35.97 -15.79
N VAL A 691 14.03 36.94 -16.17
CA VAL A 691 13.98 37.47 -17.54
C VAL A 691 15.36 37.98 -17.97
N LYS A 692 16.02 38.80 -17.13
CA LYS A 692 17.36 39.31 -17.42
C LYS A 692 18.40 38.22 -17.51
N GLY A 693 18.33 37.20 -16.67
CA GLY A 693 19.22 36.05 -16.67
C GLY A 693 19.10 35.26 -17.97
N LEU A 694 17.88 34.91 -18.37
CA LEU A 694 17.63 34.20 -19.63
C LEU A 694 18.06 35.02 -20.84
N SER A 695 17.75 36.32 -20.88
CA SER A 695 18.19 37.24 -21.93
C SER A 695 19.70 37.26 -22.10
N ARG A 696 20.47 37.34 -21.00
CA ARG A 696 21.93 37.32 -21.06
C ARG A 696 22.46 36.02 -21.66
N VAL A 697 21.91 34.89 -21.24
CA VAL A 697 22.34 33.58 -21.76
C VAL A 697 22.08 33.45 -23.27
N ILE A 698 20.95 33.97 -23.75
CA ILE A 698 20.62 33.97 -25.18
C ILE A 698 21.54 34.92 -25.97
N ASP A 699 21.78 36.12 -25.44
CA ASP A 699 22.55 37.16 -26.11
C ASP A 699 24.06 36.85 -26.15
N ASP A 700 24.62 36.21 -25.11
CA ASP A 700 26.06 35.92 -25.00
C ASP A 700 26.53 34.82 -25.98
N ARG A 701 25.61 33.97 -26.48
CA ARG A 701 25.83 32.89 -27.47
C ARG A 701 27.02 31.94 -27.19
N GLN A 702 27.48 31.86 -25.93
CA GLN A 702 28.59 30.97 -25.53
C GLN A 702 28.15 29.50 -25.38
N LEU A 703 26.85 29.25 -25.17
CA LEU A 703 26.32 27.91 -24.94
C LEU A 703 25.91 27.22 -26.24
N HIS A 704 25.82 25.89 -26.20
CA HIS A 704 25.33 25.07 -27.30
C HIS A 704 23.90 25.48 -27.72
N TRP A 705 23.59 25.44 -29.02
CA TRP A 705 22.33 25.94 -29.60
C TRP A 705 21.05 25.40 -28.92
N ARG A 706 21.05 24.13 -28.49
CA ARG A 706 19.92 23.53 -27.74
C ARG A 706 19.64 24.21 -26.41
N LYS A 707 20.68 24.71 -25.73
CA LYS A 707 20.55 25.44 -24.48
C LYS A 707 20.01 26.85 -24.71
N ILE A 708 20.47 27.49 -25.78
CA ILE A 708 19.94 28.79 -26.22
C ILE A 708 18.46 28.65 -26.59
N HIS A 709 18.08 27.61 -27.34
CA HIS A 709 16.69 27.32 -27.68
C HIS A 709 15.84 27.08 -26.42
N LEU A 710 16.32 26.26 -25.48
CA LEU A 710 15.64 26.04 -24.20
C LEU A 710 15.44 27.35 -23.42
N ALA A 711 16.46 28.20 -23.36
CA ALA A 711 16.39 29.50 -22.71
C ALA A 711 15.37 30.43 -23.39
N PHE A 712 15.32 30.39 -24.72
CA PHE A 712 14.40 31.19 -25.52
C PHE A 712 12.96 30.73 -25.35
N ASP A 713 12.71 29.41 -25.32
CA ASP A 713 11.40 28.83 -25.01
C ASP A 713 10.93 29.30 -23.63
N PHE A 714 11.80 29.17 -22.61
CA PHE A 714 11.51 29.62 -21.25
C PHE A 714 11.22 31.12 -21.17
N LEU A 715 11.99 31.95 -21.89
CA LEU A 715 11.77 33.39 -21.95
C LEU A 715 10.42 33.73 -22.57
N CYS A 716 10.02 33.02 -23.64
CA CYS A 716 8.73 33.21 -24.29
C CYS A 716 7.56 32.83 -23.40
N LEU A 717 7.69 31.76 -22.61
CA LEU A 717 6.63 31.28 -21.70
C LEU A 717 6.30 32.24 -20.57
N ILE A 718 7.25 33.08 -20.16
CA ILE A 718 7.07 34.02 -19.03
C ILE A 718 6.67 35.43 -19.48
N ILE A 719 6.35 35.62 -20.77
CA ILE A 719 5.73 36.85 -21.27
C ILE A 719 4.31 36.93 -20.72
N ARG A 720 3.98 38.07 -20.11
CA ARG A 720 2.70 38.27 -19.41
C ARG A 720 2.15 39.67 -19.64
N GLY A 721 0.84 39.83 -19.49
CA GLY A 721 0.14 41.09 -19.75
C GLY A 721 -0.09 41.98 -18.51
N ASP A 722 0.03 41.43 -17.31
CA ASP A 722 -0.25 42.10 -16.03
C ASP A 722 0.95 42.86 -15.46
N VAL A 723 2.16 42.61 -15.96
CA VAL A 723 3.40 43.31 -15.58
C VAL A 723 4.15 43.73 -16.84
N ARG A 724 4.80 44.90 -16.82
CA ARG A 724 5.63 45.34 -17.94
C ARG A 724 6.82 44.39 -18.13
N PHE A 725 6.95 43.84 -19.34
CA PHE A 725 8.06 42.98 -19.68
C PHE A 725 9.40 43.75 -19.65
N PRO A 726 10.46 43.21 -19.01
CA PRO A 726 11.77 43.85 -18.98
C PRO A 726 12.33 44.20 -20.37
N LYS A 727 13.00 45.36 -20.47
CA LYS A 727 13.55 45.88 -21.73
C LYS A 727 14.53 44.90 -22.36
N GLU A 728 15.38 44.26 -21.54
CA GLU A 728 16.35 43.26 -21.97
C GLU A 728 15.66 42.07 -22.64
N GLY A 729 14.54 41.60 -22.08
CA GLY A 729 13.69 40.56 -22.67
C GLY A 729 13.15 40.96 -24.03
N VAL A 730 12.58 42.16 -24.15
CA VAL A 730 12.07 42.69 -25.43
C VAL A 730 13.19 42.75 -26.47
N GLN A 731 14.35 43.26 -26.08
CA GLN A 731 15.50 43.38 -26.98
C GLN A 731 15.98 42.02 -27.47
N THR A 732 16.13 41.03 -26.58
CA THR A 732 16.51 39.67 -26.93
C THR A 732 15.51 39.04 -27.91
N ILE A 733 14.20 39.15 -27.64
CA ILE A 733 13.17 38.58 -28.53
C ILE A 733 13.23 39.25 -29.91
N VAL A 734 13.26 40.59 -29.96
CA VAL A 734 13.29 41.35 -31.21
C VAL A 734 14.55 41.06 -32.03
N LYS A 735 15.72 40.95 -31.38
CA LYS A 735 16.98 40.58 -32.05
C LYS A 735 16.91 39.21 -32.72
N ASN A 736 16.18 38.26 -32.13
CA ASN A 736 16.07 36.89 -32.63
C ASN A 736 14.87 36.67 -33.58
N LEU A 737 14.10 37.71 -33.94
CA LEU A 737 13.04 37.62 -34.97
C LEU A 737 13.58 37.19 -36.35
N ASN A 738 14.84 37.54 -36.65
CA ASN A 738 15.53 37.21 -37.89
C ASN A 738 16.55 36.07 -37.72
N SER A 739 16.49 35.35 -36.60
CA SER A 739 17.30 34.14 -36.41
C SER A 739 16.77 33.04 -37.31
N GLU A 740 17.63 32.42 -38.12
CA GLU A 740 17.31 31.13 -38.78
C GLU A 740 17.15 30.01 -37.76
#